data_AF-A0A3L6MUH8-F1
#
_entry.id   AF-A0A3L6MUH8-F1
#
_cell.length_a   1.000
_cell.length_b   1.000
_cell.length_c   1.000
_cell.angle_alpha   90.00
_cell.angle_beta   90.00
_cell.angle_gamma   90.00
#
_symmetry.space_group_name_H-M   'P 1'
#
loop_
_entity.id
_entity.type
_entity.pdbx_description
1 polymer ?
#
loop_
_entity_poly.entity_id
_entity_poly.type
_entity_poly.pdbx_seq_one_letter_code
_entity_poly.pdbx_strand_id
1 'polypeptide(L)'
;MTTSATTARNGLHQGHASFLERFHARQAQNRAARQKPTLSVEEHAAHRVQLGNVRFIKPRYSDQTEINVSGIFNKWRRYCADMKVGDWKATLENLDRGTTQDFLLYICERYKITSWGSGHEYIRQFQQLYTTVNGQYMDRNDTKEVYKMVSVRSQRTVPSKNFLVRMQSSRLLQRAVKSRKPLRMNNPRFSMAFSAKRLWDKGVLRALCYEDIQMMIVRRPATGRCMLAMAIKFVHHKGADNKPKPTIFYFSPTRKLLFCAVSTILALALHDNAFDAPSLTDAAVIFRSKPPHFKHCIPLRWKKSMLKTPIFRHYRGAELSADEAMLYSKLRDDIGQQSLDSGHERKWTPRFARRGAGNAANGDATDSVRDQMMRQDPRFMTFQSAYLNEIANFDLQNAFLEEEKESQLFRLFAHVSLARDPRAMADMVPDEVWANLAPDPEIVELEEQRAQLKRGKYRIEGHENEEEIRRLTNKIRTKRAYREKQVVREYREDYFYHRPTWDIEQQARGEEEEEYTEPVIDVHISERDRLANILCHQPDALTEDQVLERRIEAIKLMVALCDKRETVKRHRVQQNVRAQAQPHIKIEPTEAGREASINFLSSCKPDNARTASATSGSPSRSVLLRTAVRLSGTTTSMTNT
;
A
#
# COMPACT_ATOMS: atom_id res chain seq x y z
N MET A 1 64.88 1.47 -8.50
CA MET A 1 63.40 1.38 -8.44
C MET A 1 62.95 0.94 -7.03
N THR A 2 63.15 1.77 -6.01
CA THR A 2 62.93 1.38 -4.59
C THR A 2 62.18 2.44 -3.77
N THR A 3 61.62 3.45 -4.43
CA THR A 3 60.98 4.60 -3.77
C THR A 3 59.45 4.50 -3.69
N SER A 4 58.78 3.66 -4.50
CA SER A 4 57.30 3.60 -4.54
C SER A 4 56.65 2.74 -3.46
N ALA A 5 57.36 1.74 -2.91
CA ALA A 5 56.82 0.86 -1.87
C ALA A 5 56.77 1.52 -0.48
N THR A 6 57.71 2.43 -0.20
CA THR A 6 57.85 3.12 1.09
C THR A 6 56.77 4.18 1.28
N THR A 7 56.39 4.89 0.21
CA THR A 7 55.34 5.92 0.24
C THR A 7 53.94 5.30 0.46
N ALA A 8 53.67 4.13 -0.13
CA ALA A 8 52.43 3.38 0.10
C ALA A 8 52.33 2.81 1.53
N ARG A 9 53.46 2.34 2.10
CA ARG A 9 53.54 1.91 3.50
C ARG A 9 53.32 3.08 4.47
N ASN A 10 53.91 4.24 4.23
CA ASN A 10 53.79 5.41 5.09
C ASN A 10 52.35 5.97 5.12
N GLY A 11 51.62 5.96 4.00
CA GLY A 11 50.21 6.36 3.96
C GLY A 11 49.27 5.42 4.74
N LEU A 12 49.55 4.11 4.74
CA LEU A 12 48.83 3.11 5.55
C LEU A 12 49.10 3.29 7.06
N HIS A 13 50.34 3.59 7.45
CA HIS A 13 50.72 3.81 8.84
C HIS A 13 50.08 5.09 9.45
N GLN A 14 49.95 6.17 8.68
CA GLN A 14 49.24 7.39 9.11
C GLN A 14 47.73 7.15 9.33
N GLY A 15 47.12 6.28 8.51
CA GLY A 15 45.73 5.84 8.69
C GLY A 15 45.51 5.05 9.98
N HIS A 16 46.51 4.28 10.42
CA HIS A 16 46.44 3.46 11.65
C HIS A 16 46.54 4.30 12.92
N ALA A 17 47.46 5.27 12.99
CA ALA A 17 47.60 6.14 14.17
C ALA A 17 46.33 6.98 14.42
N SER A 18 45.81 7.63 13.37
CA SER A 18 44.55 8.39 13.46
C SER A 18 43.32 7.50 13.74
N PHE A 19 43.36 6.22 13.38
CA PHE A 19 42.33 5.26 13.78
C PHE A 19 42.42 4.93 15.26
N LEU A 20 43.61 4.66 15.79
CA LEU A 20 43.82 4.30 17.20
C LEU A 20 43.35 5.41 18.13
N GLU A 21 43.70 6.67 17.87
CA GLU A 21 43.21 7.81 18.67
C GLU A 21 41.68 7.92 18.67
N ARG A 22 41.06 7.83 17.48
CA ARG A 22 39.59 7.85 17.35
C ARG A 22 38.93 6.62 17.99
N PHE A 23 39.61 5.48 18.02
CA PHE A 23 39.16 4.25 18.65
C PHE A 23 39.22 4.37 20.18
N HIS A 24 40.32 4.88 20.73
CA HIS A 24 40.49 5.11 22.17
C HIS A 24 39.50 6.15 22.69
N ALA A 25 39.33 7.28 21.99
CA ALA A 25 38.33 8.29 22.33
C ALA A 25 36.91 7.69 22.35
N ARG A 26 36.56 6.90 21.32
CA ARG A 26 35.25 6.25 21.23
C ARG A 26 35.06 5.13 22.26
N GLN A 27 36.12 4.39 22.61
CA GLN A 27 36.11 3.40 23.69
C GLN A 27 35.85 4.06 25.04
N ALA A 28 36.56 5.16 25.35
CA ALA A 28 36.35 5.93 26.56
C ALA A 28 34.91 6.48 26.62
N GLN A 29 34.41 7.05 25.52
CA GLN A 29 33.04 7.55 25.43
C GLN A 29 31.99 6.43 25.57
N ASN A 30 32.24 5.26 24.97
CA ASN A 30 31.35 4.10 25.09
C ASN A 30 31.39 3.48 26.50
N ARG A 31 32.54 3.47 27.17
CA ARG A 31 32.65 3.00 28.56
C ARG A 31 31.90 3.93 29.51
N ALA A 32 32.09 5.24 29.35
CA ALA A 32 31.34 6.26 30.09
C ALA A 32 29.83 6.17 29.83
N ALA A 33 29.40 5.96 28.57
CA ALA A 33 27.99 5.82 28.22
C ALA A 33 27.35 4.48 28.63
N ARG A 34 28.16 3.43 28.89
CA ARG A 34 27.67 2.09 29.31
C ARG A 34 27.62 1.91 30.82
N GLN A 35 28.33 2.72 31.60
CA GLN A 35 28.13 2.80 33.04
C GLN A 35 26.76 3.44 33.30
N LYS A 36 25.74 2.60 33.45
CA LYS A 36 24.51 3.03 34.09
C LYS A 36 24.79 3.16 35.58
N PRO A 37 24.45 4.28 36.23
CA PRO A 37 24.51 4.36 37.68
C PRO A 37 23.66 3.24 38.24
N THR A 38 24.28 2.31 38.97
CA THR A 38 23.56 1.38 39.83
C THR A 38 23.23 2.11 41.10
N LEU A 39 21.96 2.09 41.49
CA LEU A 39 21.55 2.72 42.75
C LEU A 39 22.30 2.05 43.91
N SER A 40 22.79 2.85 44.85
CA SER A 40 23.32 2.34 46.12
C SER A 40 22.21 1.66 46.94
N VAL A 41 22.59 0.97 48.02
CA VAL A 41 21.62 0.33 48.92
C VAL A 41 20.67 1.37 49.54
N GLU A 42 21.21 2.54 49.90
CA GLU A 42 20.50 3.69 50.48
C GLU A 42 19.59 4.34 49.44
N GLU A 43 20.06 4.52 48.20
CA GLU A 43 19.25 5.04 47.10
C GLU A 43 18.11 4.07 46.73
N HIS A 44 18.35 2.77 46.79
CA HIS A 44 17.31 1.76 46.64
C HIS A 44 16.28 1.82 47.79
N ALA A 45 16.70 2.10 49.02
CA ALA A 45 15.80 2.29 50.16
C ALA A 45 14.93 3.55 49.99
N ALA A 46 15.53 4.68 49.60
CA ALA A 46 14.81 5.91 49.28
C ALA A 46 13.83 5.72 48.11
N HIS A 47 14.25 5.01 47.05
CA HIS A 47 13.41 4.71 45.90
C HIS A 47 12.23 3.79 46.26
N ARG A 48 12.39 2.84 47.20
CA ARG A 48 11.26 2.03 47.70
C ARG A 48 10.22 2.88 48.44
N VAL A 49 10.67 3.80 49.30
CA VAL A 49 9.77 4.74 50.00
C VAL A 49 9.04 5.62 48.99
N GLN A 50 9.76 6.11 47.96
CA GLN A 50 9.16 6.91 46.89
C GLN A 50 8.11 6.12 46.08
N LEU A 51 8.41 4.87 45.72
CA LEU A 51 7.47 4.02 44.99
C LEU A 51 6.24 3.63 45.84
N GLY A 52 6.40 3.52 47.17
CA GLY A 52 5.27 3.31 48.09
C GLY A 52 4.22 4.44 48.05
N ASN A 53 4.64 5.66 47.69
CA ASN A 53 3.76 6.83 47.57
C ASN A 53 3.11 6.96 46.18
N VAL A 54 3.55 6.18 45.19
CA VAL A 54 3.02 6.21 43.82
C VAL A 54 1.98 5.11 43.66
N ARG A 55 0.69 5.44 43.83
CA ARG A 55 -0.41 4.49 43.60
C ARG A 55 -0.58 4.10 42.12
N PHE A 56 -0.18 4.98 41.21
CA PHE A 56 -0.32 4.76 39.78
C PHE A 56 0.82 5.40 38.98
N ILE A 57 1.50 4.59 38.18
CA ILE A 57 2.55 5.08 37.27
C ILE A 57 1.88 5.41 35.93
N LYS A 58 1.85 6.71 35.59
CA LYS A 58 1.27 7.15 34.31
C LYS A 58 2.03 6.51 33.14
N PRO A 59 1.32 5.88 32.18
CA PRO A 59 1.97 5.35 30.99
C PRO A 59 2.65 6.46 30.18
N ARG A 60 3.86 6.20 29.68
CA ARG A 60 4.48 7.07 28.70
C ARG A 60 3.88 6.80 27.33
N TYR A 61 3.04 7.70 26.85
CA TYR A 61 2.42 7.59 25.53
C TYR A 61 3.38 7.99 24.41
N SER A 62 3.19 7.40 23.24
CA SER A 62 3.78 7.91 22.00
C SER A 62 3.01 9.14 21.52
N ASP A 63 3.65 10.04 20.80
CA ASP A 63 3.05 11.27 20.25
C ASP A 63 1.73 11.01 19.50
N GLN A 64 1.64 9.94 18.71
CA GLN A 64 0.39 9.58 18.02
C GLN A 64 -0.75 9.25 19.01
N THR A 65 -0.41 8.62 20.12
CA THR A 65 -1.37 8.33 21.18
C THR A 65 -1.79 9.62 21.87
N GLU A 66 -0.88 10.56 22.11
CA GLU A 66 -1.21 11.89 22.66
C GLU A 66 -2.13 12.68 21.71
N ILE A 67 -1.85 12.66 20.40
CA ILE A 67 -2.72 13.26 19.37
C ILE A 67 -4.11 12.61 19.39
N ASN A 68 -4.17 11.28 19.51
CA ASN A 68 -5.45 10.57 19.57
C ASN A 68 -6.21 10.90 20.87
N VAL A 69 -5.52 10.99 22.01
CA VAL A 69 -6.09 11.37 23.30
C VAL A 69 -6.62 12.81 23.27
N SER A 70 -5.88 13.73 22.66
CA SER A 70 -6.36 15.11 22.41
C SER A 70 -7.58 15.12 21.48
N GLY A 71 -7.57 14.28 20.44
CA GLY A 71 -8.67 14.13 19.49
C GLY A 71 -9.94 13.57 20.11
N ILE A 72 -9.86 12.65 21.07
CA ILE A 72 -11.03 12.14 21.81
C ILE A 72 -11.46 13.12 22.92
N PHE A 73 -10.52 13.83 23.55
CA PHE A 73 -10.81 14.88 24.53
C PHE A 73 -11.69 15.98 23.95
N ASN A 74 -11.39 16.45 22.75
CA ASN A 74 -12.21 17.45 22.06
C ASN A 74 -13.62 16.93 21.75
N LYS A 75 -13.78 15.62 21.48
CA LYS A 75 -15.10 14.99 21.29
C LYS A 75 -15.85 14.87 22.61
N TRP A 76 -15.16 14.52 23.70
CA TRP A 76 -15.72 14.45 25.04
C TRP A 76 -16.25 15.81 25.49
N ARG A 77 -15.45 16.88 25.37
CA ARG A 77 -15.90 18.25 25.69
C ARG A 77 -17.16 18.64 24.91
N ARG A 78 -17.22 18.27 23.63
CA ARG A 78 -18.39 18.54 22.78
C ARG A 78 -19.61 17.75 23.23
N TYR A 79 -19.43 16.46 23.57
CA TYR A 79 -20.50 15.65 24.14
C TYR A 79 -21.04 16.25 25.44
N CYS A 80 -20.16 16.67 26.37
CA CYS A 80 -20.58 17.31 27.61
C CYS A 80 -21.42 18.58 27.37
N ALA A 81 -21.02 19.39 26.38
CA ALA A 81 -21.75 20.60 25.99
C ALA A 81 -23.10 20.29 25.31
N ASP A 82 -23.09 19.37 24.33
CA ASP A 82 -24.27 19.03 23.52
C ASP A 82 -25.34 18.29 24.35
N MET A 83 -24.92 17.34 25.19
CA MET A 83 -25.80 16.49 26.01
C MET A 83 -26.07 17.06 27.40
N LYS A 84 -25.43 18.19 27.75
CA LYS A 84 -25.59 18.90 29.03
C LYS A 84 -25.35 18.02 30.27
N VAL A 85 -24.40 17.08 30.19
CA VAL A 85 -24.08 16.13 31.28
C VAL A 85 -23.13 16.70 32.35
N GLY A 86 -22.91 18.01 32.36
CA GLY A 86 -22.07 18.73 33.34
C GLY A 86 -20.70 19.15 32.83
N ASP A 87 -19.86 19.64 33.75
CA ASP A 87 -18.46 20.00 33.46
C ASP A 87 -17.67 18.77 33.03
N TRP A 88 -16.91 18.89 31.94
CA TRP A 88 -16.23 17.77 31.32
C TRP A 88 -15.27 17.05 32.28
N LYS A 89 -14.65 17.76 33.23
CA LYS A 89 -13.66 17.20 34.14
C LYS A 89 -14.36 16.49 35.29
N ALA A 90 -15.32 17.16 35.92
CA ALA A 90 -16.10 16.57 37.01
C ALA A 90 -16.86 15.31 36.56
N THR A 91 -17.45 15.31 35.36
CA THR A 91 -18.15 14.15 34.79
C THR A 91 -17.19 13.01 34.46
N LEU A 92 -15.93 13.31 34.07
CA LEU A 92 -14.93 12.29 33.78
C LEU A 92 -14.31 11.70 35.06
N GLU A 93 -14.18 12.49 36.12
CA GLU A 93 -13.73 12.04 37.45
C GLU A 93 -14.75 11.09 38.11
N ASN A 94 -16.05 11.36 37.90
CA ASN A 94 -17.17 10.56 38.44
C ASN A 94 -17.84 9.67 37.38
N LEU A 95 -17.06 9.22 36.40
CA LEU A 95 -17.59 8.53 35.23
C LEU A 95 -18.25 7.19 35.58
N ASP A 96 -19.51 7.03 35.20
CA ASP A 96 -20.24 5.76 35.26
C ASP A 96 -20.33 5.06 33.89
N ARG A 97 -20.76 3.79 33.91
CA ARG A 97 -20.93 2.96 32.73
C ARG A 97 -21.95 3.52 31.74
N GLY A 98 -23.08 4.02 32.21
CA GLY A 98 -24.15 4.58 31.39
C GLY A 98 -23.68 5.82 30.63
N THR A 99 -23.02 6.75 31.32
CA THR A 99 -22.41 7.94 30.71
C THR A 99 -21.33 7.57 29.68
N THR A 100 -20.54 6.52 29.95
CA THR A 100 -19.55 6.02 28.99
C THR A 100 -20.21 5.45 27.73
N GLN A 101 -21.28 4.67 27.89
CA GLN A 101 -22.03 4.08 26.78
C GLN A 101 -22.71 5.17 25.94
N ASP A 102 -23.33 6.16 26.57
CA ASP A 102 -23.99 7.28 25.88
C ASP A 102 -22.99 8.13 25.09
N PHE A 103 -21.81 8.42 25.65
CA PHE A 103 -20.75 9.11 24.91
C PHE A 103 -20.30 8.36 23.65
N LEU A 104 -20.11 7.04 23.76
CA LEU A 104 -19.71 6.23 22.61
C LEU A 104 -20.83 6.09 21.59
N LEU A 105 -22.09 6.05 22.02
CA LEU A 105 -23.26 6.10 21.16
C LEU A 105 -23.30 7.43 20.39
N TYR A 106 -23.15 8.56 21.09
CA TYR A 106 -23.03 9.89 20.52
C TYR A 106 -21.92 9.96 19.46
N ILE A 107 -20.74 9.37 19.74
CA ILE A 107 -19.67 9.28 18.74
C ILE A 107 -20.10 8.46 17.53
N CYS A 108 -20.71 7.28 17.76
CA CYS A 108 -21.11 6.41 16.67
C CYS A 108 -22.15 7.06 15.75
N GLU A 109 -23.07 7.86 16.30
CA GLU A 109 -24.12 8.53 15.54
C GLU A 109 -23.60 9.76 14.84
N ARG A 110 -22.94 10.65 15.58
CA ARG A 110 -22.45 11.92 15.04
C ARG A 110 -21.38 11.74 13.97
N TYR A 111 -20.49 10.76 14.16
CA TYR A 111 -19.40 10.48 13.21
C TYR A 111 -19.72 9.29 12.29
N LYS A 112 -20.98 8.81 12.27
CA LYS A 112 -21.47 7.72 11.42
C LYS A 112 -20.57 6.47 11.45
N ILE A 113 -20.13 6.08 12.65
CA ILE A 113 -19.25 4.92 12.85
C ILE A 113 -20.10 3.65 12.83
N THR A 114 -19.84 2.79 11.86
CA THR A 114 -20.54 1.51 11.68
C THR A 114 -19.63 0.31 11.95
N SER A 115 -18.31 0.47 11.89
CA SER A 115 -17.36 -0.64 12.05
C SER A 115 -16.94 -0.86 13.50
N TRP A 116 -16.90 -2.13 13.90
CA TRP A 116 -16.42 -2.52 15.23
C TRP A 116 -15.00 -2.05 15.51
N GLY A 117 -14.11 -2.14 14.52
CA GLY A 117 -12.72 -1.73 14.65
C GLY A 117 -12.57 -0.25 14.98
N SER A 118 -13.34 0.62 14.33
CA SER A 118 -13.34 2.06 14.63
C SER A 118 -13.92 2.35 16.01
N GLY A 119 -15.03 1.70 16.38
CA GLY A 119 -15.61 1.85 17.72
C GLY A 119 -14.65 1.41 18.82
N HIS A 120 -13.98 0.27 18.63
CA HIS A 120 -12.94 -0.24 19.53
C HIS A 120 -11.81 0.79 19.73
N GLU A 121 -11.30 1.40 18.64
CA GLU A 121 -10.25 2.42 18.78
C GLU A 121 -10.71 3.62 19.61
N TYR A 122 -11.95 4.09 19.45
CA TYR A 122 -12.48 5.18 20.27
C TYR A 122 -12.63 4.81 21.74
N ILE A 123 -13.07 3.58 22.05
CA ILE A 123 -13.08 3.06 23.43
C ILE A 123 -11.67 3.15 24.03
N ARG A 124 -10.65 2.66 23.31
CA ARG A 124 -9.25 2.68 23.81
C ARG A 124 -8.73 4.10 24.03
N GLN A 125 -9.02 5.01 23.11
CA GLN A 125 -8.62 6.41 23.25
C GLN A 125 -9.29 7.05 24.46
N PHE A 126 -10.57 6.77 24.68
CA PHE A 126 -11.31 7.28 25.83
C PHE A 126 -10.79 6.71 27.15
N GLN A 127 -10.46 5.41 27.20
CA GLN A 127 -9.79 4.79 28.35
C GLN A 127 -8.44 5.45 28.65
N GLN A 128 -7.65 5.78 27.63
CA GLN A 128 -6.39 6.51 27.80
C GLN A 128 -6.62 7.92 28.34
N LEU A 129 -7.65 8.62 27.87
CA LEU A 129 -8.04 9.93 28.41
C LEU A 129 -8.43 9.83 29.89
N TYR A 130 -9.32 8.90 30.23
CA TYR A 130 -9.74 8.63 31.62
C TYR A 130 -8.52 8.37 32.51
N THR A 131 -7.63 7.49 32.09
CA THR A 131 -6.41 7.16 32.84
C THR A 131 -5.46 8.35 32.99
N THR A 132 -5.38 9.21 31.98
CA THR A 132 -4.54 10.42 32.04
C THR A 132 -5.04 11.40 33.10
N VAL A 133 -6.37 11.58 33.19
CA VAL A 133 -7.03 12.52 34.09
C VAL A 133 -7.11 11.97 35.51
N ASN A 134 -7.63 10.75 35.67
CA ASN A 134 -7.95 10.18 36.98
C ASN A 134 -6.79 9.42 37.63
N GLY A 135 -5.72 9.14 36.88
CA GLY A 135 -4.57 8.39 37.41
C GLY A 135 -4.94 6.97 37.84
N GLN A 136 -5.94 6.36 37.20
CA GLN A 136 -6.33 4.97 37.41
C GLN A 136 -6.92 4.37 36.12
N TYR A 137 -6.99 3.05 36.03
CA TYR A 137 -7.68 2.39 34.91
C TYR A 137 -9.19 2.42 35.13
N MET A 138 -9.95 2.54 34.04
CA MET A 138 -11.40 2.35 34.10
C MET A 138 -11.73 0.94 34.62
N ASP A 139 -12.90 0.81 35.25
CA ASP A 139 -13.37 -0.49 35.70
C ASP A 139 -13.42 -1.50 34.55
N ARG A 140 -12.95 -2.72 34.83
CA ARG A 140 -12.77 -3.76 33.81
C ARG A 140 -14.12 -4.35 33.37
N ASN A 141 -15.10 -4.43 34.26
CA ASN A 141 -16.42 -4.96 33.94
C ASN A 141 -17.22 -3.93 33.14
N ASP A 142 -17.21 -2.68 33.55
CA ASP A 142 -17.85 -1.58 32.81
C ASP A 142 -17.26 -1.47 31.40
N THR A 143 -15.93 -1.54 31.29
CA THR A 143 -15.23 -1.59 30.02
C THR A 143 -15.73 -2.75 29.13
N LYS A 144 -15.89 -3.96 29.68
CA LYS A 144 -16.35 -5.12 28.89
C LYS A 144 -17.76 -4.92 28.35
N GLU A 145 -18.67 -4.37 29.16
CA GLU A 145 -20.04 -4.07 28.73
C GLU A 145 -20.08 -3.00 27.63
N VAL A 146 -19.21 -1.99 27.72
CA VAL A 146 -19.03 -1.00 26.65
C VAL A 146 -18.57 -1.65 25.33
N TYR A 147 -17.61 -2.58 25.38
CA TYR A 147 -17.19 -3.33 24.19
C TYR A 147 -18.32 -4.18 23.59
N LYS A 148 -19.16 -4.81 24.44
CA LYS A 148 -20.33 -5.58 23.98
C LYS A 148 -21.34 -4.68 23.28
N MET A 149 -21.67 -3.52 23.85
CA MET A 149 -22.60 -2.55 23.25
C MET A 149 -22.15 -2.14 21.84
N VAL A 150 -20.87 -1.79 21.67
CA VAL A 150 -20.32 -1.44 20.34
C VAL A 150 -20.33 -2.64 19.39
N SER A 151 -20.06 -3.85 19.91
CA SER A 151 -20.10 -5.09 19.13
C SER A 151 -21.48 -5.37 18.55
N VAL A 152 -22.53 -5.37 19.39
CA VAL A 152 -23.92 -5.61 18.97
C VAL A 152 -24.35 -4.60 17.89
N ARG A 153 -23.97 -3.33 18.03
CA ARG A 153 -24.26 -2.29 17.03
C ARG A 153 -23.52 -2.51 15.71
N SER A 154 -22.31 -3.06 15.76
CA SER A 154 -21.43 -3.21 14.59
C SER A 154 -21.68 -4.49 13.77
N GLN A 155 -22.39 -5.48 14.31
CA GLN A 155 -22.69 -6.75 13.63
C GLN A 155 -23.52 -6.61 12.33
N ARG A 156 -24.03 -5.41 12.02
CA ARG A 156 -24.78 -5.11 10.79
C ARG A 156 -23.90 -4.84 9.56
N THR A 157 -22.58 -4.71 9.73
CA THR A 157 -21.65 -4.49 8.61
C THR A 157 -20.33 -5.19 8.86
N VAL A 158 -20.15 -6.40 8.31
CA VAL A 158 -18.83 -7.02 8.19
C VAL A 158 -18.25 -6.57 6.84
N PRO A 159 -17.23 -5.70 6.80
CA PRO A 159 -16.62 -5.33 5.54
C PRO A 159 -15.87 -6.55 5.00
N SER A 160 -16.24 -6.99 3.79
CA SER A 160 -15.45 -7.94 2.99
C SER A 160 -14.00 -7.46 2.94
N LYS A 161 -13.05 -8.30 3.40
CA LYS A 161 -11.63 -8.04 3.15
C LYS A 161 -11.36 -8.39 1.69
N ASN A 162 -10.42 -7.70 1.05
CA ASN A 162 -9.92 -8.13 -0.25
C ASN A 162 -9.36 -9.57 -0.11
N PHE A 163 -10.04 -10.52 -0.77
CA PHE A 163 -9.84 -11.96 -0.64
C PHE A 163 -8.61 -12.47 -1.40
N LEU A 164 -8.16 -11.74 -2.41
CA LEU A 164 -7.04 -12.12 -3.25
C LEU A 164 -5.79 -11.35 -2.81
N VAL A 165 -4.66 -12.04 -2.62
CA VAL A 165 -3.44 -11.41 -2.04
C VAL A 165 -2.12 -11.93 -2.64
N ARG A 166 -2.13 -13.00 -3.45
CA ARG A 166 -0.91 -13.50 -4.10
C ARG A 166 -0.66 -12.76 -5.42
N MET A 167 0.58 -12.36 -5.69
CA MET A 167 0.96 -11.61 -6.89
C MET A 167 2.07 -12.32 -7.68
N GLN A 168 1.79 -12.52 -8.95
CA GLN A 168 2.59 -12.99 -10.07
C GLN A 168 1.91 -12.35 -11.28
N SER A 169 2.29 -11.13 -11.62
CA SER A 169 1.92 -10.66 -12.94
C SER A 169 2.95 -9.64 -13.40
N SER A 170 3.71 -10.08 -14.40
CA SER A 170 4.54 -9.24 -15.26
C SER A 170 3.74 -8.11 -15.91
N ARG A 171 2.41 -8.27 -16.06
CA ARG A 171 1.48 -7.32 -16.69
C ARG A 171 1.08 -6.12 -15.78
N LEU A 172 1.12 -6.29 -14.46
CA LEU A 172 0.77 -5.27 -13.46
C LEU A 172 1.60 -3.99 -13.54
N LEU A 173 2.88 -4.13 -13.89
CA LEU A 173 3.84 -3.03 -13.86
C LEU A 173 4.08 -2.41 -15.23
N GLN A 174 3.55 -2.97 -16.33
CA GLN A 174 3.78 -2.42 -17.66
C GLN A 174 3.21 -1.01 -17.77
N ARG A 175 1.98 -0.81 -17.30
CA ARG A 175 1.35 0.51 -17.20
C ARG A 175 1.99 1.41 -16.14
N ALA A 176 2.47 0.85 -15.02
CA ALA A 176 3.15 1.63 -13.98
C ALA A 176 4.50 2.21 -14.47
N VAL A 177 5.27 1.45 -15.27
CA VAL A 177 6.52 1.94 -15.90
C VAL A 177 6.22 3.03 -16.92
N LYS A 178 5.14 2.84 -17.69
CA LYS A 178 4.66 3.81 -18.69
C LYS A 178 3.95 5.02 -18.07
N SER A 179 3.66 5.03 -16.76
CA SER A 179 2.94 6.14 -16.14
C SER A 179 3.79 7.42 -16.05
N ARG A 180 3.15 8.59 -16.07
CA ARG A 180 3.78 9.91 -16.33
C ARG A 180 4.64 10.50 -15.20
N LYS A 181 4.81 9.81 -14.06
CA LYS A 181 5.52 10.36 -12.87
C LYS A 181 7.03 10.00 -12.89
N PRO A 182 7.90 10.76 -12.20
CA PRO A 182 9.34 10.46 -12.08
C PRO A 182 9.59 9.10 -11.44
N LEU A 183 10.67 8.40 -11.80
CA LEU A 183 10.96 7.03 -11.32
C LEU A 183 10.85 6.88 -9.79
N ARG A 184 11.34 7.88 -9.05
CA ARG A 184 11.34 7.94 -7.58
C ARG A 184 9.92 8.01 -6.98
N MET A 185 8.94 8.45 -7.76
CA MET A 185 7.51 8.51 -7.42
C MET A 185 6.68 7.36 -8.00
N ASN A 186 7.26 6.50 -8.83
CA ASN A 186 6.47 5.74 -9.80
C ASN A 186 6.74 4.25 -9.82
N ASN A 187 6.95 3.68 -8.63
CA ASN A 187 7.39 2.31 -8.57
C ASN A 187 6.63 1.47 -7.53
N PRO A 188 5.58 0.73 -7.95
CA PRO A 188 4.93 -0.25 -7.08
C PRO A 188 5.89 -1.37 -6.64
N ARG A 189 7.07 -1.52 -7.25
CA ARG A 189 8.12 -2.49 -6.86
C ARG A 189 8.58 -2.30 -5.41
N PHE A 190 8.52 -1.09 -4.88
CA PHE A 190 8.92 -0.82 -3.49
C PHE A 190 7.82 -1.09 -2.48
N SER A 191 6.54 -1.01 -2.87
CA SER A 191 5.45 -1.29 -1.93
C SER A 191 5.51 -2.74 -1.43
N MET A 192 5.89 -3.70 -2.29
CA MET A 192 5.95 -5.11 -1.92
C MET A 192 7.04 -5.44 -0.90
N ALA A 193 8.17 -4.74 -0.95
CA ALA A 193 9.31 -4.99 -0.06
C ALA A 193 9.34 -4.10 1.20
N PHE A 194 8.63 -2.96 1.22
CA PHE A 194 8.85 -1.92 2.25
C PHE A 194 7.61 -1.49 3.03
N SER A 195 6.55 -2.29 3.06
CA SER A 195 5.36 -2.02 3.87
C SER A 195 5.57 -2.21 5.38
N ALA A 196 6.52 -1.49 5.96
CA ALA A 196 6.60 -1.21 7.38
C ALA A 196 5.61 -0.07 7.70
N LYS A 197 4.53 -0.42 8.41
CA LYS A 197 3.37 0.44 8.69
C LYS A 197 3.68 1.75 9.44
N ARG A 198 4.91 2.03 9.89
CA ARG A 198 5.24 3.26 10.64
C ARG A 198 6.73 3.58 10.57
N LEU A 199 7.08 4.45 9.62
CA LEU A 199 8.28 5.29 9.55
C LEU A 199 7.98 6.70 10.13
N TRP A 200 6.93 6.82 10.94
CA TRP A 200 6.38 8.09 11.46
C TRP A 200 6.27 8.00 12.98
N ASP A 201 7.14 8.76 13.65
CA ASP A 201 7.01 9.21 15.03
C ASP A 201 7.60 10.63 15.09
N LYS A 202 6.92 11.55 15.78
CA LYS A 202 7.40 12.90 16.17
C LYS A 202 7.42 14.05 15.17
N GLY A 203 6.58 14.05 14.13
CA GLY A 203 6.66 15.12 13.12
C GLY A 203 8.00 15.18 12.37
N VAL A 204 8.89 14.21 12.61
CA VAL A 204 10.14 13.97 11.90
C VAL A 204 9.95 12.72 11.06
N LEU A 205 10.20 12.82 9.75
CA LEU A 205 10.18 11.67 8.85
C LEU A 205 11.33 10.72 9.23
N ARG A 206 11.04 9.63 9.92
CA ARG A 206 12.00 8.54 10.13
C ARG A 206 11.97 7.62 8.92
N ALA A 207 12.40 8.11 7.77
CA ALA A 207 12.36 7.39 6.51
C ALA A 207 13.53 6.39 6.37
N LEU A 208 13.44 5.51 5.38
CA LEU A 208 14.56 4.66 4.99
C LEU A 208 15.68 5.55 4.41
N CYS A 209 16.81 5.61 5.09
CA CYS A 209 17.97 6.40 4.68
C CYS A 209 19.09 5.50 4.13
N TYR A 210 20.11 6.10 3.50
CA TYR A 210 21.27 5.33 3.03
C TYR A 210 21.96 4.56 4.15
N GLU A 211 22.03 5.10 5.38
CA GLU A 211 22.64 4.39 6.52
C GLU A 211 21.95 3.07 6.89
N ASP A 212 20.67 2.92 6.55
CA ASP A 212 19.90 1.70 6.81
C ASP A 212 20.15 0.61 5.77
N ILE A 213 20.77 0.95 4.64
CA ILE A 213 21.03 0.06 3.53
C ILE A 213 22.53 -0.25 3.48
N GLN A 214 22.87 -1.53 3.36
CA GLN A 214 24.22 -1.95 3.04
C GLN A 214 24.21 -2.64 1.67
N MET A 215 24.78 -1.98 0.66
CA MET A 215 25.06 -2.63 -0.61
C MET A 215 26.43 -3.30 -0.56
N MET A 216 26.56 -4.43 -1.23
CA MET A 216 27.79 -5.22 -1.19
C MET A 216 27.91 -6.08 -2.44
N ILE A 217 29.14 -6.37 -2.85
CA ILE A 217 29.43 -7.36 -3.88
C ILE A 217 29.88 -8.64 -3.18
N VAL A 218 29.17 -9.73 -3.43
CA VAL A 218 29.36 -11.03 -2.77
C VAL A 218 29.78 -12.07 -3.79
N ARG A 219 30.75 -12.89 -3.43
CA ARG A 219 31.15 -14.09 -4.18
C ARG A 219 30.20 -15.23 -3.80
N ARG A 220 29.41 -15.71 -4.76
CA ARG A 220 28.49 -16.84 -4.54
C ARG A 220 29.30 -18.09 -4.17
N PRO A 221 28.98 -18.78 -3.07
CA PRO A 221 29.72 -19.98 -2.66
C PRO A 221 29.70 -21.08 -3.74
N ALA A 222 28.54 -21.35 -4.32
CA ALA A 222 28.37 -22.46 -5.27
C ALA A 222 28.98 -22.22 -6.66
N THR A 223 29.09 -20.97 -7.12
CA THR A 223 29.50 -20.68 -8.52
C THR A 223 30.79 -19.86 -8.61
N GLY A 224 31.30 -19.32 -7.51
CA GLY A 224 32.44 -18.39 -7.50
C GLY A 224 32.18 -17.04 -8.19
N ARG A 225 31.05 -16.88 -8.89
CA ARG A 225 30.62 -15.66 -9.57
C ARG A 225 30.29 -14.57 -8.55
N CYS A 226 30.65 -13.34 -8.87
CA CYS A 226 30.36 -12.18 -8.05
C CYS A 226 28.96 -11.65 -8.39
N MET A 227 28.21 -11.26 -7.36
CA MET A 227 26.90 -10.65 -7.52
C MET A 227 26.74 -9.47 -6.57
N LEU A 228 26.01 -8.46 -7.01
CA LEU A 228 25.54 -7.41 -6.12
C LEU A 228 24.49 -8.00 -5.16
N ALA A 229 24.53 -7.59 -3.90
CA ALA A 229 23.54 -7.90 -2.87
C ALA A 229 23.27 -6.66 -2.03
N MET A 230 22.13 -6.66 -1.35
CA MET A 230 21.70 -5.55 -0.51
C MET A 230 21.14 -6.10 0.79
N ALA A 231 21.56 -5.54 1.92
CA ALA A 231 20.93 -5.76 3.21
C ALA A 231 20.23 -4.48 3.64
N ILE A 232 19.06 -4.60 4.24
CA ILE A 232 18.32 -3.46 4.78
C ILE A 232 17.99 -3.71 6.22
N LYS A 233 18.49 -2.82 7.07
CA LYS A 233 18.25 -2.82 8.49
C LYS A 233 17.02 -1.97 8.78
N PHE A 234 15.90 -2.64 9.05
CA PHE A 234 14.70 -1.94 9.48
C PHE A 234 14.85 -1.55 10.95
N VAL A 235 15.19 -0.29 11.21
CA VAL A 235 15.28 0.26 12.56
C VAL A 235 13.96 0.90 13.00
N HIS A 236 13.22 1.47 12.06
CA HIS A 236 11.97 2.18 12.30
C HIS A 236 10.76 1.26 12.08
N HIS A 237 10.04 0.96 13.17
CA HIS A 237 8.86 0.11 13.15
C HIS A 237 7.94 0.43 14.34
N LYS A 238 6.67 0.01 14.26
CA LYS A 238 5.71 0.18 15.36
C LYS A 238 6.25 -0.50 16.63
N GLY A 239 6.38 0.26 17.72
CA GLY A 239 6.88 -0.23 19.01
C GLY A 239 8.41 -0.27 19.14
N ALA A 240 9.15 0.22 18.14
CA ALA A 240 10.62 0.27 18.16
C ALA A 240 11.17 1.04 19.36
N ASP A 241 10.49 2.12 19.76
CA ASP A 241 10.87 2.96 20.91
C ASP A 241 10.86 2.17 22.23
N ASN A 242 10.04 1.12 22.34
CA ASN A 242 9.97 0.27 23.53
C ASN A 242 10.81 -1.01 23.42
N LYS A 243 11.05 -1.51 22.20
CA LYS A 243 11.81 -2.74 21.93
C LYS A 243 12.68 -2.55 20.68
N PRO A 244 13.91 -2.02 20.82
CA PRO A 244 14.78 -1.74 19.69
C PRO A 244 15.46 -3.01 19.16
N LYS A 245 14.68 -3.93 18.57
CA LYS A 245 15.21 -5.08 17.84
C LYS A 245 15.11 -4.81 16.33
N PRO A 246 16.22 -4.50 15.65
CA PRO A 246 16.20 -4.37 14.20
C PRO A 246 16.03 -5.76 13.55
N THR A 247 15.31 -5.80 12.45
CA THR A 247 15.23 -6.96 11.55
C THR A 247 15.99 -6.57 10.29
N ILE A 248 16.91 -7.43 9.87
CA ILE A 248 17.73 -7.23 8.68
C ILE A 248 17.20 -8.16 7.58
N PHE A 249 16.87 -7.61 6.42
CA PHE A 249 16.46 -8.37 5.25
C PHE A 249 17.55 -8.31 4.19
N TYR A 250 17.93 -9.47 3.67
CA TYR A 250 18.86 -9.57 2.56
C TYR A 250 18.09 -9.72 1.24
N PHE A 251 18.59 -9.06 0.21
CA PHE A 251 18.02 -9.03 -1.13
C PHE A 251 19.09 -9.38 -2.14
N SER A 252 18.77 -10.33 -3.01
CA SER A 252 19.53 -10.63 -4.20
C SER A 252 18.83 -10.06 -5.44
N PRO A 253 19.57 -9.71 -6.50
CA PRO A 253 18.99 -9.28 -7.75
C PRO A 253 18.16 -10.39 -8.41
N THR A 254 16.88 -10.12 -8.65
CA THR A 254 15.97 -11.04 -9.34
C THR A 254 16.26 -11.17 -10.83
N ARG A 255 16.00 -12.35 -11.41
CA ARG A 255 16.12 -12.59 -12.86
C ARG A 255 15.12 -11.77 -13.67
N LYS A 256 13.88 -11.61 -13.18
CA LYS A 256 12.92 -10.66 -13.72
C LYS A 256 13.27 -9.25 -13.25
N LEU A 257 13.78 -8.42 -14.16
CA LEU A 257 14.29 -7.08 -13.86
C LEU A 257 13.21 -6.15 -13.31
N LEU A 258 11.97 -6.37 -13.77
CA LEU A 258 10.77 -5.67 -13.33
C LEU A 258 10.49 -5.75 -11.83
N PHE A 259 11.02 -6.74 -11.12
CA PHE A 259 10.83 -6.89 -9.66
C PHE A 259 12.11 -6.64 -8.85
N CYS A 260 13.18 -6.16 -9.50
CA CYS A 260 14.50 -6.07 -8.89
C CYS A 260 14.67 -4.81 -8.02
N ALA A 261 14.37 -4.92 -6.72
CA ALA A 261 14.56 -3.83 -5.76
C ALA A 261 16.03 -3.35 -5.70
N VAL A 262 17.00 -4.28 -5.80
CA VAL A 262 18.44 -3.96 -5.79
C VAL A 262 18.80 -3.02 -6.94
N SER A 263 18.29 -3.27 -8.15
CA SER A 263 18.56 -2.43 -9.33
C SER A 263 17.99 -1.02 -9.15
N THR A 264 16.84 -0.90 -8.49
CA THR A 264 16.21 0.40 -8.28
C THR A 264 16.96 1.22 -7.22
N ILE A 265 17.36 0.61 -6.09
CA ILE A 265 18.19 1.29 -5.08
C ILE A 265 19.54 1.69 -5.66
N LEU A 266 20.15 0.83 -6.48
CA LEU A 266 21.39 1.15 -7.17
C LEU A 266 21.23 2.37 -8.11
N ALA A 267 20.15 2.44 -8.89
CA ALA A 267 19.89 3.60 -9.75
C ALA A 267 19.76 4.89 -8.94
N LEU A 268 19.03 4.87 -7.82
CA LEU A 268 18.88 6.04 -6.94
C LEU A 268 20.22 6.45 -6.31
N ALA A 269 21.04 5.48 -5.89
CA ALA A 269 22.36 5.73 -5.33
C ALA A 269 23.34 6.35 -6.34
N LEU A 270 23.29 5.90 -7.60
CA LEU A 270 24.09 6.45 -8.69
C LEU A 270 23.65 7.88 -9.01
N HIS A 271 22.35 8.12 -9.15
CA HIS A 271 21.78 9.45 -9.37
C HIS A 271 22.19 10.43 -8.26
N ASP A 272 22.12 9.99 -7.01
CA ASP A 272 22.46 10.82 -5.86
C ASP A 272 23.99 10.96 -5.63
N ASN A 273 24.82 10.33 -6.47
CA ASN A 273 26.27 10.24 -6.29
C ASN A 273 26.64 9.80 -4.86
N ALA A 274 25.96 8.76 -4.35
CA ALA A 274 25.97 8.41 -2.93
C ALA A 274 27.19 7.59 -2.49
N PHE A 275 27.88 6.93 -3.42
CA PHE A 275 29.02 6.07 -3.11
C PHE A 275 30.26 6.89 -2.71
N ASP A 276 30.97 6.42 -1.68
CA ASP A 276 32.20 7.04 -1.17
C ASP A 276 33.39 6.81 -2.11
N ALA A 277 33.42 5.64 -2.76
CA ALA A 277 34.45 5.30 -3.72
C ALA A 277 34.23 6.09 -5.03
N PRO A 278 35.17 6.95 -5.47
CA PRO A 278 34.98 7.84 -6.61
C PRO A 278 34.94 7.09 -7.95
N SER A 279 35.41 5.84 -8.01
CA SER A 279 35.36 5.00 -9.19
C SER A 279 33.98 4.37 -9.45
N LEU A 280 33.06 4.36 -8.48
CA LEU A 280 31.74 3.76 -8.62
C LEU A 280 30.74 4.73 -9.27
N THR A 281 31.05 5.13 -10.49
CA THR A 281 30.33 6.17 -11.25
C THR A 281 29.14 5.63 -12.04
N ASP A 282 29.15 4.35 -12.41
CA ASP A 282 28.06 3.73 -13.17
C ASP A 282 27.82 2.27 -12.80
N ALA A 283 26.69 1.73 -13.27
CA ALA A 283 26.26 0.37 -12.98
C ALA A 283 27.23 -0.69 -13.52
N ALA A 284 27.82 -0.50 -14.70
CA ALA A 284 28.74 -1.47 -15.29
C ALA A 284 30.01 -1.62 -14.45
N VAL A 285 30.58 -0.51 -13.96
CA VAL A 285 31.74 -0.56 -13.07
C VAL A 285 31.42 -1.30 -11.78
N ILE A 286 30.23 -1.08 -11.21
CA ILE A 286 29.79 -1.76 -10.00
C ILE A 286 29.61 -3.27 -10.22
N PHE A 287 29.00 -3.69 -11.34
CA PHE A 287 28.85 -5.12 -11.64
C PHE A 287 30.16 -5.81 -12.04
N ARG A 288 31.15 -5.09 -12.57
CA ARG A 288 32.50 -5.62 -12.87
C ARG A 288 33.39 -5.72 -11.63
N SER A 289 33.10 -4.95 -10.60
CA SER A 289 33.86 -4.93 -9.36
C SER A 289 33.82 -6.30 -8.67
N LYS A 290 34.94 -6.72 -8.08
CA LYS A 290 35.09 -8.02 -7.44
C LYS A 290 35.69 -7.85 -6.04
N PRO A 291 35.23 -8.61 -5.03
CA PRO A 291 35.95 -8.68 -3.78
C PRO A 291 37.35 -9.28 -4.04
N PRO A 292 38.38 -8.86 -3.27
CA PRO A 292 39.69 -9.49 -3.29
C PRO A 292 39.57 -11.02 -3.16
N HIS A 293 40.50 -11.79 -3.73
CA HIS A 293 40.39 -13.24 -3.80
C HIS A 293 40.15 -13.91 -2.43
N PHE A 294 40.81 -13.41 -1.39
CA PHE A 294 40.70 -13.87 -0.01
C PHE A 294 39.46 -13.36 0.75
N LYS A 295 38.55 -12.61 0.09
CA LYS A 295 37.30 -12.12 0.68
C LYS A 295 36.10 -12.64 -0.09
N HIS A 296 35.06 -13.01 0.66
CA HIS A 296 33.76 -13.38 0.09
C HIS A 296 32.88 -12.17 -0.23
N CYS A 297 33.20 -10.99 0.31
CA CYS A 297 32.35 -9.82 0.21
C CYS A 297 33.17 -8.52 0.26
N ILE A 298 32.73 -7.51 -0.51
CA ILE A 298 33.18 -6.13 -0.38
C ILE A 298 31.96 -5.20 -0.20
N PRO A 299 31.82 -4.51 0.94
CA PRO A 299 30.74 -3.56 1.13
C PRO A 299 31.00 -2.28 0.31
N LEU A 300 29.96 -1.79 -0.35
CA LEU A 300 29.96 -0.50 -1.03
C LEU A 300 29.61 0.56 0.00
N ARG A 301 30.55 1.47 0.28
CA ARG A 301 30.38 2.51 1.32
C ARG A 301 29.65 3.73 0.76
N TRP A 302 28.79 4.31 1.58
CA TRP A 302 28.16 5.60 1.32
C TRP A 302 29.05 6.74 1.80
N LYS A 303 28.99 7.88 1.12
CA LYS A 303 29.55 9.14 1.62
C LYS A 303 28.93 9.47 2.98
N LYS A 304 29.73 10.01 3.91
CA LYS A 304 29.25 10.41 5.24
C LYS A 304 28.09 11.41 5.17
N SER A 305 28.13 12.34 4.22
CA SER A 305 27.07 13.33 3.99
C SER A 305 25.73 12.72 3.58
N MET A 306 25.73 11.52 3.01
CA MET A 306 24.53 10.87 2.47
C MET A 306 23.82 9.96 3.48
N LEU A 307 24.47 9.62 4.60
CA LEU A 307 23.96 8.61 5.54
C LEU A 307 22.55 8.93 6.05
N LYS A 308 22.26 10.20 6.34
CA LYS A 308 20.96 10.66 6.85
C LYS A 308 19.97 11.05 5.75
N THR A 309 20.37 10.99 4.49
CA THR A 309 19.51 11.37 3.36
C THR A 309 18.48 10.26 3.10
N PRO A 310 17.17 10.59 3.06
CA PRO A 310 16.16 9.61 2.70
C PRO A 310 16.32 9.10 1.26
N ILE A 311 16.07 7.82 1.05
CA ILE A 311 16.09 7.22 -0.30
C ILE A 311 14.91 7.73 -1.13
N PHE A 312 13.71 7.79 -0.54
CA PHE A 312 12.50 8.29 -1.18
C PHE A 312 12.22 9.69 -0.66
N ARG A 313 12.44 10.69 -1.51
CA ARG A 313 12.35 12.12 -1.15
C ARG A 313 11.09 12.76 -1.71
N HIS A 314 10.60 13.78 -1.01
CA HIS A 314 9.43 14.55 -1.40
C HIS A 314 9.76 15.45 -2.59
N TYR A 315 8.78 15.66 -3.48
CA TYR A 315 8.88 16.65 -4.54
C TYR A 315 8.06 17.88 -4.15
N ARG A 316 8.70 19.05 -4.09
CA ARG A 316 8.04 20.34 -3.98
C ARG A 316 7.84 20.90 -5.39
N GLY A 317 6.67 20.64 -5.96
CA GLY A 317 6.40 20.96 -7.36
C GLY A 317 7.20 20.06 -8.32
N ALA A 318 8.22 20.63 -8.96
CA ALA A 318 9.13 19.90 -9.85
C ALA A 318 10.46 19.53 -9.17
N GLU A 319 10.80 20.18 -8.05
CA GLU A 319 12.09 20.02 -7.39
C GLU A 319 12.07 18.89 -6.38
N LEU A 320 13.13 18.10 -6.38
CA LEU A 320 13.36 17.05 -5.40
C LEU A 320 13.96 17.65 -4.13
N SER A 321 13.32 17.42 -2.98
CA SER A 321 13.86 17.85 -1.69
C SER A 321 15.20 17.17 -1.39
N ALA A 322 16.10 17.87 -0.68
CA ALA A 322 17.41 17.35 -0.28
C ALA A 322 17.28 16.30 0.84
N ASP A 323 16.40 16.54 1.81
CA ASP A 323 16.33 15.80 3.08
C ASP A 323 14.90 15.43 3.51
N GLU A 324 13.87 15.99 2.87
CA GLU A 324 12.48 15.62 3.19
C GLU A 324 12.10 14.30 2.51
N ALA A 325 11.68 13.33 3.31
CA ALA A 325 11.19 12.07 2.79
C ALA A 325 9.78 12.18 2.18
N MET A 326 9.46 11.25 1.28
CA MET A 326 8.15 11.13 0.65
C MET A 326 7.04 10.90 1.69
N LEU A 327 5.92 11.61 1.51
CA LEU A 327 4.72 11.45 2.35
C LEU A 327 4.05 10.08 2.16
N TYR A 328 3.54 9.49 3.25
CA TYR A 328 2.79 8.24 3.19
C TYR A 328 1.51 8.37 2.35
N SER A 329 0.82 9.51 2.41
CA SER A 329 -0.36 9.79 1.58
C SER A 329 -0.02 9.66 0.10
N LYS A 330 1.12 10.21 -0.33
CA LYS A 330 1.59 10.11 -1.72
C LYS A 330 1.80 8.66 -2.13
N LEU A 331 2.52 7.87 -1.32
CA LEU A 331 2.73 6.44 -1.60
C LEU A 331 1.40 5.68 -1.70
N ARG A 332 0.48 5.90 -0.75
CA ARG A 332 -0.83 5.25 -0.73
C ARG A 332 -1.64 5.61 -1.97
N ASP A 333 -1.67 6.89 -2.32
CA ASP A 333 -2.48 7.39 -3.44
C ASP A 333 -1.89 6.93 -4.78
N ASP A 334 -0.55 6.86 -4.90
CA ASP A 334 0.13 6.31 -6.09
C ASP A 334 -0.16 4.81 -6.29
N ILE A 335 -0.05 4.01 -5.22
CA ILE A 335 -0.38 2.57 -5.26
C ILE A 335 -1.86 2.38 -5.63
N GLY A 336 -2.74 3.16 -5.01
CA GLY A 336 -4.17 3.12 -5.29
C GLY A 336 -4.47 3.43 -6.75
N GLN A 337 -3.85 4.47 -7.31
CA GLN A 337 -4.02 4.82 -8.72
C GLN A 337 -3.49 3.73 -9.65
N GLN A 338 -2.26 3.26 -9.42
CA GLN A 338 -1.64 2.21 -10.24
C GLN A 338 -2.43 0.89 -10.23
N SER A 339 -3.06 0.55 -9.10
CA SER A 339 -3.93 -0.63 -9.04
C SER A 339 -5.19 -0.50 -9.89
N LEU A 340 -5.76 0.70 -10.02
CA LEU A 340 -6.90 0.93 -10.91
C LEU A 340 -6.48 0.96 -12.37
N ASP A 341 -5.39 1.66 -12.69
CA ASP A 341 -4.86 1.72 -14.06
C ASP A 341 -4.47 0.32 -14.57
N SER A 342 -4.16 -0.61 -13.67
CA SER A 342 -3.85 -2.00 -14.00
C SER A 342 -5.07 -2.91 -14.08
N GLY A 343 -6.29 -2.42 -13.86
CA GLY A 343 -7.52 -3.18 -14.08
C GLY A 343 -8.11 -3.89 -12.85
N HIS A 344 -7.70 -3.53 -11.62
CA HIS A 344 -8.29 -4.16 -10.43
C HIS A 344 -9.58 -3.48 -10.06
N GLU A 345 -10.59 -4.26 -9.68
CA GLU A 345 -11.86 -3.76 -9.14
C GLU A 345 -11.63 -2.69 -8.05
N ARG A 346 -10.73 -2.97 -7.09
CA ARG A 346 -10.50 -2.12 -5.91
C ARG A 346 -9.11 -1.51 -5.84
N LYS A 347 -9.05 -0.28 -5.32
CA LYS A 347 -7.79 0.40 -4.99
C LYS A 347 -6.97 -0.39 -3.96
N TRP A 348 -5.69 -0.53 -4.23
CA TRP A 348 -4.73 -1.12 -3.29
C TRP A 348 -4.22 -0.10 -2.27
N THR A 349 -3.72 -0.61 -1.15
CA THR A 349 -3.02 0.18 -0.13
C THR A 349 -1.67 -0.45 0.17
N PRO A 350 -0.70 0.25 0.78
CA PRO A 350 0.57 -0.36 1.18
C PRO A 350 0.40 -1.61 2.06
N ARG A 351 -0.69 -1.70 2.84
CA ARG A 351 -0.99 -2.87 3.67
C ARG A 351 -1.24 -4.14 2.85
N PHE A 352 -1.75 -4.00 1.63
CA PHE A 352 -1.99 -5.10 0.71
C PHE A 352 -0.70 -5.87 0.43
N ALA A 353 0.37 -5.18 0.06
CA ALA A 353 1.70 -5.75 -0.14
C ALA A 353 2.23 -6.50 1.09
N ARG A 354 2.03 -5.94 2.29
CA ARG A 354 2.42 -6.61 3.55
C ARG A 354 1.66 -7.92 3.75
N ARG A 355 0.36 -7.93 3.42
CA ARG A 355 -0.47 -9.13 3.48
C ARG A 355 0.01 -10.17 2.47
N GLY A 356 0.33 -9.75 1.24
CA GLY A 356 0.85 -10.64 0.20
C GLY A 356 2.17 -11.29 0.60
N ALA A 357 3.13 -10.50 1.09
CA ALA A 357 4.41 -11.02 1.57
C ALA A 357 4.24 -11.96 2.78
N GLY A 358 3.36 -11.63 3.73
CA GLY A 358 3.07 -12.48 4.88
C GLY A 358 2.45 -13.82 4.49
N ASN A 359 1.54 -13.84 3.51
CA ASN A 359 0.95 -15.09 3.00
C ASN A 359 1.92 -15.88 2.13
N ALA A 360 2.82 -15.23 1.40
CA ALA A 360 3.88 -15.91 0.67
C ALA A 360 4.87 -16.61 1.61
N ALA A 361 5.20 -16.00 2.75
CA ALA A 361 6.02 -16.64 3.78
C ALA A 361 5.27 -17.74 4.56
N ASN A 362 3.94 -17.73 4.53
CA ASN A 362 3.12 -18.68 5.28
C ASN A 362 3.14 -20.06 4.60
N GLY A 363 3.74 -21.05 5.25
CA GLY A 363 3.96 -22.39 4.70
C GLY A 363 5.35 -22.57 4.07
N ASP A 364 5.95 -21.51 3.52
CA ASP A 364 7.30 -21.53 2.96
C ASP A 364 8.40 -21.24 4.02
N ALA A 365 8.04 -20.58 5.12
CA ALA A 365 8.91 -20.32 6.26
C ALA A 365 8.28 -20.81 7.56
N THR A 366 9.10 -21.08 8.57
CA THR A 366 8.59 -21.40 9.92
C THR A 366 7.80 -20.23 10.50
N ASP A 367 6.85 -20.51 11.36
CA ASP A 367 6.02 -19.49 12.03
C ASP A 367 6.87 -18.42 12.75
N SER A 368 7.99 -18.82 13.36
CA SER A 368 8.91 -17.90 14.04
C SER A 368 9.58 -16.93 13.05
N VAL A 369 10.00 -17.41 11.88
CA VAL A 369 10.59 -16.58 10.82
C VAL A 369 9.52 -15.69 10.19
N ARG A 370 8.33 -16.22 9.87
CA ARG A 370 7.18 -15.45 9.37
C ARG A 370 6.84 -14.31 10.33
N ASP A 371 6.74 -14.60 11.62
CA ASP A 371 6.36 -13.62 12.63
C ASP A 371 7.49 -12.60 12.87
N GLN A 372 8.76 -13.02 12.78
CA GLN A 372 9.91 -12.09 12.79
C GLN A 372 9.88 -11.14 11.59
N MET A 373 9.62 -11.65 10.38
CA MET A 373 9.49 -10.86 9.14
C MET A 373 8.32 -9.88 9.25
N MET A 374 7.20 -10.36 9.78
CA MET A 374 5.98 -9.59 9.99
C MET A 374 6.02 -8.75 11.27
N ARG A 375 7.09 -8.83 12.07
CA ARG A 375 7.27 -8.20 13.39
C ARG A 375 6.03 -8.33 14.26
N GLN A 376 5.51 -9.54 14.35
CA GLN A 376 4.43 -9.88 15.26
C GLN A 376 5.01 -10.59 16.47
N ASP A 377 4.44 -10.29 17.63
CA ASP A 377 4.68 -11.13 18.80
C ASP A 377 3.67 -12.29 18.70
N PRO A 378 4.15 -13.55 18.62
CA PRO A 378 3.31 -14.73 18.36
C PRO A 378 2.12 -14.84 19.34
N ARG A 379 2.27 -14.30 20.55
CA ARG A 379 1.24 -14.34 21.60
C ARG A 379 -0.04 -13.59 21.25
N PHE A 380 0.01 -12.64 20.32
CA PHE A 380 -1.17 -11.84 19.95
C PHE A 380 -1.92 -12.36 18.72
N MET A 381 -1.49 -13.48 18.12
CA MET A 381 -2.12 -14.08 16.93
C MET A 381 -2.47 -13.05 15.83
N THR A 382 -1.65 -12.01 15.69
CA THR A 382 -1.98 -10.86 14.85
C THR A 382 -1.86 -11.23 13.37
N PHE A 383 -1.01 -12.19 13.03
CA PHE A 383 -0.97 -12.73 11.67
C PHE A 383 -2.31 -13.39 11.32
N GLN A 384 -2.76 -14.33 12.15
CA GLN A 384 -3.99 -15.11 11.95
C GLN A 384 -5.23 -14.20 11.85
N SER A 385 -5.35 -13.21 12.73
CA SER A 385 -6.53 -12.33 12.74
C SER A 385 -6.53 -11.26 11.63
N ALA A 386 -5.37 -10.77 11.20
CA ALA A 386 -5.30 -9.55 10.39
C ALA A 386 -4.67 -9.72 8.99
N TYR A 387 -3.90 -10.79 8.78
CA TYR A 387 -3.11 -11.01 7.58
C TYR A 387 -3.35 -12.36 6.90
N LEU A 388 -3.70 -13.41 7.65
CA LEU A 388 -4.06 -14.69 7.07
C LEU A 388 -5.20 -14.47 6.06
N ASN A 389 -5.05 -15.08 4.89
CA ASN A 389 -6.06 -14.98 3.86
C ASN A 389 -7.37 -15.66 4.33
N GLU A 390 -8.50 -15.07 3.95
CA GLU A 390 -9.82 -15.68 4.15
C GLU A 390 -10.05 -16.83 3.17
N ILE A 391 -9.43 -16.76 1.98
CA ILE A 391 -9.37 -17.92 1.08
C ILE A 391 -8.39 -18.93 1.65
N ALA A 392 -8.91 -20.08 2.07
CA ALA A 392 -8.11 -21.24 2.40
C ALA A 392 -7.45 -21.76 1.11
N ASN A 393 -6.14 -21.52 0.97
CA ASN A 393 -5.35 -22.01 -0.16
C ASN A 393 -5.01 -23.51 0.03
N PHE A 394 -6.04 -24.34 0.17
CA PHE A 394 -5.97 -25.77 0.38
C PHE A 394 -7.15 -26.44 -0.30
N ASP A 395 -6.84 -27.47 -1.09
CA ASP A 395 -7.83 -28.28 -1.78
C ASP A 395 -8.48 -29.27 -0.80
N LEU A 396 -9.47 -28.77 -0.05
CA LEU A 396 -10.16 -29.57 0.97
C LEU A 396 -11.00 -30.67 0.33
N GLN A 397 -11.59 -30.42 -0.84
CA GLN A 397 -12.43 -31.39 -1.54
C GLN A 397 -11.61 -32.62 -1.93
N ASN A 398 -10.55 -32.45 -2.72
CA ASN A 398 -9.77 -33.59 -3.18
C ASN A 398 -8.98 -34.23 -2.04
N ALA A 399 -8.56 -33.45 -1.03
CA ALA A 399 -8.00 -34.02 0.19
C ALA A 399 -8.97 -34.93 0.94
N PHE A 400 -10.26 -34.59 1.00
CA PHE A 400 -11.28 -35.40 1.65
C PHE A 400 -11.68 -36.61 0.82
N LEU A 401 -11.71 -36.47 -0.51
CA LEU A 401 -11.97 -37.57 -1.45
C LEU A 401 -10.75 -38.50 -1.65
N GLU A 402 -9.62 -38.19 -1.02
CA GLU A 402 -8.34 -38.89 -1.20
C GLU A 402 -7.85 -38.88 -2.66
N GLU A 403 -8.19 -37.83 -3.41
CA GLU A 403 -7.79 -37.59 -4.79
C GLU A 403 -6.56 -36.67 -4.90
N GLU A 404 -5.99 -36.57 -6.10
CA GLU A 404 -4.88 -35.67 -6.38
C GLU A 404 -5.31 -34.21 -6.21
N LYS A 405 -4.50 -33.41 -5.52
CA LYS A 405 -4.82 -32.02 -5.19
C LYS A 405 -4.47 -31.09 -6.34
N GLU A 406 -5.40 -30.21 -6.69
CA GLU A 406 -5.23 -29.19 -7.74
C GLU A 406 -4.43 -27.96 -7.24
N SER A 407 -3.21 -28.21 -6.79
CA SER A 407 -2.37 -27.22 -6.09
C SER A 407 -2.09 -25.96 -6.91
N GLN A 408 -2.06 -26.07 -8.25
CA GLN A 408 -1.86 -24.92 -9.13
C GLN A 408 -3.12 -24.05 -9.24
N LEU A 409 -4.29 -24.68 -9.35
CA LEU A 409 -5.58 -24.01 -9.43
C LEU A 409 -5.89 -23.26 -8.13
N PHE A 410 -5.65 -23.88 -6.96
CA PHE A 410 -5.84 -23.20 -5.68
C PHE A 410 -4.89 -22.01 -5.50
N ARG A 411 -3.65 -22.12 -5.99
CA ARG A 411 -2.73 -20.96 -6.04
C ARG A 411 -3.27 -19.84 -6.91
N LEU A 412 -3.95 -20.15 -8.01
CA LEU A 412 -4.63 -19.17 -8.87
C LEU A 412 -5.83 -18.53 -8.15
N PHE A 413 -6.61 -19.29 -7.38
CA PHE A 413 -7.73 -18.74 -6.58
C PHE A 413 -7.27 -17.75 -5.51
N ALA A 414 -6.06 -17.88 -4.99
CA ALA A 414 -5.50 -16.90 -4.05
C ALA A 414 -4.92 -15.64 -4.74
N HIS A 415 -4.92 -15.60 -6.07
CA HIS A 415 -4.18 -14.64 -6.88
C HIS A 415 -4.97 -13.38 -7.20
N VAL A 416 -4.34 -12.21 -7.01
CA VAL A 416 -4.97 -10.89 -7.16
C VAL A 416 -5.43 -10.59 -8.58
N SER A 417 -4.83 -11.26 -9.56
CA SER A 417 -5.18 -11.11 -10.97
C SER A 417 -6.41 -11.91 -11.39
N LEU A 418 -6.99 -12.76 -10.54
CA LEU A 418 -8.19 -13.50 -10.88
C LEU A 418 -9.39 -12.56 -11.14
N ALA A 419 -9.54 -11.52 -10.32
CA ALA A 419 -10.60 -10.51 -10.47
C ALA A 419 -10.14 -9.26 -11.24
N ARG A 420 -9.07 -9.36 -12.03
CA ARG A 420 -8.52 -8.23 -12.80
C ARG A 420 -9.13 -8.23 -14.20
N ASP A 421 -9.70 -7.10 -14.60
CA ASP A 421 -10.08 -6.82 -15.99
C ASP A 421 -9.16 -5.74 -16.58
N PRO A 422 -8.27 -6.07 -17.54
CA PRO A 422 -7.39 -5.11 -18.19
C PRO A 422 -8.08 -3.93 -18.90
N ARG A 423 -9.37 -4.06 -19.25
CA ARG A 423 -10.22 -3.03 -19.87
C ARG A 423 -10.61 -1.93 -18.88
N ALA A 424 -10.71 -2.27 -17.59
CA ALA A 424 -11.19 -1.37 -16.54
C ALA A 424 -10.10 -0.38 -16.07
N MET A 425 -9.79 0.64 -16.87
CA MET A 425 -8.87 1.73 -16.50
C MET A 425 -9.42 2.61 -15.36
N ALA A 426 -8.59 3.47 -14.76
CA ALA A 426 -9.08 4.36 -13.72
C ALA A 426 -10.03 5.45 -14.24
N ASP A 427 -9.91 5.81 -15.51
CA ASP A 427 -10.73 6.76 -16.27
C ASP A 427 -11.73 6.03 -17.19
N MET A 428 -12.30 4.93 -16.72
CA MET A 428 -13.20 4.08 -17.52
C MET A 428 -14.64 4.63 -17.70
N VAL A 429 -14.98 5.76 -17.08
CA VAL A 429 -16.35 6.31 -17.16
C VAL A 429 -16.54 6.96 -18.53
N PRO A 430 -17.49 6.51 -19.37
CA PRO A 430 -17.73 7.09 -20.68
C PRO A 430 -18.17 8.56 -20.63
N ASP A 431 -17.81 9.33 -21.66
CA ASP A 431 -18.20 10.75 -21.80
C ASP A 431 -19.73 10.93 -21.79
N GLU A 432 -20.48 9.96 -22.32
CA GLU A 432 -21.95 9.95 -22.29
C GLU A 432 -22.50 9.89 -20.87
N VAL A 433 -21.90 9.07 -20.00
CA VAL A 433 -22.29 9.01 -18.58
C VAL A 433 -22.04 10.37 -17.93
N TRP A 434 -20.90 11.01 -18.21
CA TRP A 434 -20.63 12.37 -17.70
C TRP A 434 -21.62 13.41 -18.21
N ALA A 435 -22.01 13.35 -19.49
CA ALA A 435 -22.94 14.27 -20.10
C ALA A 435 -24.36 14.16 -19.52
N ASN A 436 -24.77 12.94 -19.15
CA ASN A 436 -26.12 12.64 -18.65
C ASN A 436 -26.25 12.77 -17.11
N LEU A 437 -25.17 13.08 -16.39
CA LEU A 437 -25.25 13.30 -14.94
C LEU A 437 -25.92 14.63 -14.63
N ALA A 438 -27.03 14.56 -13.88
CA ALA A 438 -27.67 15.74 -13.32
C ALA A 438 -26.65 16.60 -12.53
N PRO A 439 -26.75 17.94 -12.53
CA PRO A 439 -25.94 18.79 -11.66
C PRO A 439 -26.15 18.47 -10.18
N ASP A 440 -25.13 18.70 -9.35
CA ASP A 440 -25.28 18.59 -7.90
C ASP A 440 -25.98 19.84 -7.35
N PRO A 441 -27.16 19.72 -6.71
CA PRO A 441 -27.88 20.89 -6.21
C PRO A 441 -27.04 21.74 -5.25
N GLU A 442 -26.20 21.12 -4.41
CA GLU A 442 -25.37 21.85 -3.46
C GLU A 442 -24.19 22.55 -4.15
N ILE A 443 -23.66 21.99 -5.25
CA ILE A 443 -22.62 22.67 -6.03
C ILE A 443 -23.22 23.85 -6.80
N VAL A 444 -24.41 23.68 -7.38
CA VAL A 444 -25.15 24.75 -8.09
C VAL A 444 -25.44 25.91 -7.13
N GLU A 445 -25.97 25.62 -5.94
CA GLU A 445 -26.26 26.65 -4.92
C GLU A 445 -25.00 27.42 -4.51
N LEU A 446 -23.87 26.72 -4.29
CA LEU A 446 -22.60 27.38 -3.96
C LEU A 446 -22.07 28.24 -5.12
N GLU A 447 -22.31 27.83 -6.36
CA GLU A 447 -21.93 28.59 -7.55
C GLU A 447 -22.76 29.86 -7.72
N GLU A 448 -24.06 29.79 -7.44
CA GLU A 448 -24.97 30.93 -7.39
C GLU A 448 -24.57 31.90 -6.29
N GLN A 449 -24.33 31.43 -5.06
CA GLN A 449 -23.83 32.25 -3.95
C GLN A 449 -22.52 32.96 -4.33
N ARG A 450 -21.58 32.25 -4.96
CA ARG A 450 -20.32 32.83 -5.43
C ARG A 450 -20.57 33.87 -6.54
N ALA A 451 -21.50 33.63 -7.46
CA ALA A 451 -21.84 34.55 -8.54
C ALA A 451 -22.47 35.84 -8.00
N GLN A 452 -23.39 35.73 -7.05
CA GLN A 452 -24.01 36.85 -6.34
C GLN A 452 -22.95 37.72 -5.65
N LEU A 453 -22.02 37.10 -4.91
CA LEU A 453 -20.94 37.83 -4.24
C LEU A 453 -19.97 38.49 -5.22
N LYS A 454 -19.75 37.91 -6.41
CA LYS A 454 -18.90 38.48 -7.46
C LYS A 454 -19.54 39.67 -8.18
N ARG A 455 -20.88 39.80 -8.19
CA ARG A 455 -21.61 40.86 -8.93
C ARG A 455 -21.10 41.04 -10.37
N GLY A 456 -20.80 39.93 -11.06
CA GLY A 456 -20.27 39.94 -12.43
C GLY A 456 -18.78 40.33 -12.59
N LYS A 457 -18.05 40.66 -11.51
CA LYS A 457 -16.63 41.02 -11.60
C LYS A 457 -15.73 39.81 -11.80
N TYR A 458 -14.83 39.89 -12.79
CA TYR A 458 -13.84 38.86 -13.07
C TYR A 458 -12.66 38.88 -12.08
N ARG A 459 -12.17 40.09 -11.74
CA ARG A 459 -11.07 40.30 -10.79
C ARG A 459 -11.61 40.41 -9.36
N ILE A 460 -11.01 39.66 -8.43
CA ILE A 460 -11.48 39.48 -7.05
C ILE A 460 -10.52 40.14 -6.03
N GLU A 461 -9.33 40.51 -6.47
CA GLU A 461 -8.29 41.14 -5.66
C GLU A 461 -8.72 42.55 -5.23
N GLY A 462 -8.80 42.79 -3.92
CA GLY A 462 -9.29 44.04 -3.33
C GLY A 462 -10.82 44.14 -3.24
N HIS A 463 -11.55 43.03 -3.42
CA HIS A 463 -13.00 43.00 -3.29
C HIS A 463 -13.44 42.83 -1.82
N GLU A 464 -14.50 43.52 -1.40
CA GLU A 464 -15.03 43.48 -0.02
C GLU A 464 -15.29 42.05 0.48
N ASN A 465 -15.74 41.17 -0.42
CA ASN A 465 -16.05 39.76 -0.13
C ASN A 465 -14.97 38.77 -0.62
N GLU A 466 -13.72 39.21 -0.82
CA GLU A 466 -12.66 38.40 -1.43
C GLU A 466 -12.42 37.07 -0.68
N GLU A 467 -12.32 37.11 0.65
CA GLU A 467 -12.10 35.92 1.48
C GLU A 467 -13.21 34.89 1.32
N GLU A 468 -14.47 35.34 1.33
CA GLU A 468 -15.63 34.46 1.20
C GLU A 468 -15.73 33.89 -0.22
N ILE A 469 -15.41 34.67 -1.26
CA ILE A 469 -15.35 34.18 -2.65
C ILE A 469 -14.25 33.12 -2.80
N ARG A 470 -13.09 33.30 -2.16
CA ARG A 470 -12.01 32.31 -2.12
C ARG A 470 -12.44 31.05 -1.36
N ARG A 471 -13.14 31.19 -0.23
CA ARG A 471 -13.70 30.09 0.57
C ARG A 471 -14.69 29.26 -0.25
N LEU A 472 -15.68 29.90 -0.87
CA LEU A 472 -16.67 29.24 -1.73
C LEU A 472 -16.02 28.57 -2.93
N THR A 473 -15.05 29.21 -3.59
CA THR A 473 -14.31 28.61 -4.71
C THR A 473 -13.60 27.32 -4.30
N ASN A 474 -12.95 27.31 -3.13
CA ASN A 474 -12.33 26.10 -2.60
C ASN A 474 -13.35 25.02 -2.20
N LYS A 475 -14.51 25.41 -1.64
CA LYS A 475 -15.61 24.49 -1.30
C LYS A 475 -16.19 23.83 -2.56
N ILE A 476 -16.50 24.61 -3.59
CA ILE A 476 -16.96 24.14 -4.90
C ILE A 476 -15.94 23.16 -5.51
N ARG A 477 -14.66 23.54 -5.56
CA ARG A 477 -13.59 22.68 -6.09
C ARG A 477 -13.53 21.34 -5.36
N THR A 478 -13.63 21.37 -4.03
CA THR A 478 -13.55 20.16 -3.20
C THR A 478 -14.77 19.27 -3.41
N LYS A 479 -15.98 19.85 -3.51
CA LYS A 479 -17.21 19.10 -3.78
C LYS A 479 -17.24 18.48 -5.18
N ARG A 480 -16.84 19.23 -6.21
CA ARG A 480 -16.70 18.70 -7.58
C ARG A 480 -15.74 17.52 -7.62
N ALA A 481 -14.56 17.64 -7.02
CA ALA A 481 -13.58 16.56 -6.94
C ALA A 481 -14.07 15.35 -6.12
N TYR A 482 -14.93 15.57 -5.11
CA TYR A 482 -15.56 14.48 -4.37
C TYR A 482 -16.61 13.76 -5.22
N ARG A 483 -17.50 14.50 -5.89
CA ARG A 483 -18.54 13.97 -6.78
C ARG A 483 -17.93 13.14 -7.92
N GLU A 484 -16.90 13.66 -8.58
CA GLU A 484 -16.15 12.95 -9.62
C GLU A 484 -15.62 11.60 -9.11
N LYS A 485 -15.02 11.59 -7.90
CA LYS A 485 -14.53 10.36 -7.28
C LYS A 485 -15.65 9.39 -6.89
N GLN A 486 -16.84 9.88 -6.54
CA GLN A 486 -18.01 9.02 -6.26
C GLN A 486 -18.47 8.35 -7.55
N VAL A 487 -18.71 9.13 -8.61
CA VAL A 487 -19.14 8.61 -9.92
C VAL A 487 -18.18 7.55 -10.44
N VAL A 488 -16.87 7.83 -10.45
CA VAL A 488 -15.86 6.86 -10.91
C VAL A 488 -15.86 5.58 -10.08
N ARG A 489 -16.10 5.69 -8.76
CA ARG A 489 -16.17 4.51 -7.90
C ARG A 489 -17.43 3.69 -8.19
N GLU A 490 -18.58 4.34 -8.25
CA GLU A 490 -19.88 3.69 -8.43
C GLU A 490 -20.00 3.06 -9.81
N TYR A 491 -19.61 3.77 -10.87
CA TYR A 491 -19.58 3.20 -12.22
C TYR A 491 -18.63 2.00 -12.32
N ARG A 492 -17.49 2.03 -11.62
CA ARG A 492 -16.58 0.88 -11.59
C ARG A 492 -17.19 -0.31 -10.84
N GLU A 493 -17.84 -0.07 -9.71
CA GLU A 493 -18.54 -1.12 -8.95
C GLU A 493 -19.64 -1.75 -9.82
N ASP A 494 -20.41 -0.92 -10.55
CA ASP A 494 -21.43 -1.35 -11.51
C ASP A 494 -20.83 -2.18 -12.66
N TYR A 495 -19.74 -1.70 -13.28
CA TYR A 495 -19.04 -2.40 -14.34
C TYR A 495 -18.58 -3.79 -13.90
N PHE A 496 -17.89 -3.91 -12.76
CA PHE A 496 -17.38 -5.22 -12.32
C PHE A 496 -18.48 -6.17 -11.89
N TYR A 497 -19.63 -5.64 -11.45
CA TYR A 497 -20.80 -6.44 -11.13
C TYR A 497 -21.47 -7.00 -12.40
N HIS A 498 -21.67 -6.16 -13.43
CA HIS A 498 -22.43 -6.54 -14.62
C HIS A 498 -21.58 -7.16 -15.75
N ARG A 499 -20.28 -6.83 -15.85
CA ARG A 499 -19.44 -7.27 -16.98
C ARG A 499 -19.40 -8.80 -17.16
N PRO A 500 -19.29 -9.64 -16.11
CA PRO A 500 -19.35 -11.08 -16.29
C PRO A 500 -20.65 -11.55 -16.94
N THR A 501 -21.78 -10.97 -16.56
CA THR A 501 -23.09 -11.26 -17.17
C THR A 501 -23.11 -10.82 -18.63
N TRP A 502 -22.61 -9.63 -18.95
CA TRP A 502 -22.52 -9.18 -20.35
C TRP A 502 -21.67 -10.12 -21.19
N ASP A 503 -20.49 -10.52 -20.71
CA ASP A 503 -19.59 -11.44 -21.40
C ASP A 503 -20.28 -12.81 -21.64
N ILE A 504 -21.01 -13.35 -20.65
CA ILE A 504 -21.78 -14.61 -20.79
C ILE A 504 -22.89 -14.49 -21.84
N GLU A 505 -23.66 -13.39 -21.81
CA GLU A 505 -24.77 -13.18 -22.74
C GLU A 505 -24.28 -12.94 -24.17
N GLN A 506 -23.14 -12.27 -24.35
CA GLN A 506 -22.47 -12.14 -25.66
C GLN A 506 -22.06 -13.51 -26.21
N GLN A 507 -21.44 -14.35 -25.38
CA GLN A 507 -21.08 -15.72 -25.73
C GLN A 507 -22.31 -16.56 -26.11
N ALA A 508 -23.40 -16.44 -25.36
CA ALA A 508 -24.65 -17.16 -25.64
C ALA A 508 -25.27 -16.74 -26.98
N ARG A 509 -25.11 -15.47 -27.39
CA ARG A 509 -25.54 -14.98 -28.71
C ARG A 509 -24.60 -15.36 -29.85
N GLY A 510 -23.44 -15.98 -29.55
CA GLY A 510 -22.42 -16.32 -30.54
C GLY A 510 -21.71 -15.09 -31.11
N GLU A 511 -21.71 -13.97 -30.39
CA GLU A 511 -20.97 -12.77 -30.77
C GLU A 511 -19.46 -13.03 -30.65
N GLU A 512 -18.67 -12.46 -31.55
CA GLU A 512 -17.21 -12.56 -31.46
C GLU A 512 -16.72 -11.92 -30.15
N GLU A 513 -15.79 -12.62 -29.48
CA GLU A 513 -15.20 -12.11 -28.26
C GLU A 513 -14.47 -10.78 -28.56
N GLU A 514 -14.78 -9.76 -27.76
CA GLU A 514 -14.13 -8.45 -27.87
C GLU A 514 -12.61 -8.61 -27.68
N GLU A 515 -11.84 -8.50 -28.76
CA GLU A 515 -10.39 -8.66 -28.70
C GLU A 515 -9.77 -7.54 -27.85
N TYR A 516 -9.22 -7.91 -26.68
CA TYR A 516 -8.52 -6.96 -25.84
C TYR A 516 -7.20 -6.54 -26.48
N THR A 517 -7.17 -5.32 -27.01
CA THR A 517 -5.94 -4.65 -27.42
C THR A 517 -5.37 -3.85 -26.25
N GLU A 518 -4.11 -4.09 -25.89
CA GLU A 518 -3.47 -3.30 -24.84
C GLU A 518 -3.31 -1.85 -25.30
N PRO A 519 -3.83 -0.86 -24.55
CA PRO A 519 -3.79 0.53 -24.97
C PRO A 519 -2.34 1.00 -25.08
N VAL A 520 -2.04 1.63 -26.22
CA VAL A 520 -0.75 2.26 -26.48
C VAL A 520 -0.57 3.41 -25.50
N ILE A 521 0.38 3.28 -24.57
CA ILE A 521 0.73 4.40 -23.70
C ILE A 521 1.77 5.23 -24.43
N ASP A 522 1.32 6.37 -24.93
CA ASP A 522 2.16 7.39 -25.53
C ASP A 522 3.04 8.04 -24.44
N VAL A 523 4.31 7.63 -24.41
CA VAL A 523 5.37 8.22 -23.58
C VAL A 523 6.26 9.06 -24.48
N HIS A 524 6.50 10.32 -24.10
CA HIS A 524 7.27 11.25 -24.93
C HIS A 524 8.77 11.18 -24.59
N ILE A 525 9.14 10.61 -23.43
CA ILE A 525 10.53 10.43 -23.04
C ILE A 525 11.04 9.08 -23.56
N SER A 526 12.01 9.11 -24.48
CA SER A 526 12.60 7.92 -25.09
C SER A 526 13.22 6.96 -24.07
N GLU A 527 13.84 7.46 -23.00
CA GLU A 527 14.39 6.60 -21.96
C GLU A 527 13.31 5.81 -21.21
N ARG A 528 12.10 6.37 -21.09
CA ARG A 528 10.96 5.70 -20.45
C ARG A 528 10.42 4.60 -21.34
N ASP A 529 10.28 4.87 -22.63
CA ASP A 529 9.86 3.88 -23.61
C ASP A 529 10.81 2.68 -23.64
N ARG A 530 12.11 2.96 -23.77
CA ARG A 530 13.13 1.91 -23.77
C ARG A 530 13.15 1.11 -22.47
N LEU A 531 13.02 1.79 -21.33
CA LEU A 531 12.96 1.12 -20.02
C LEU A 531 11.69 0.26 -19.90
N ALA A 532 10.54 0.75 -20.39
CA ALA A 532 9.31 -0.03 -20.45
C ALA A 532 9.54 -1.31 -21.26
N ASN A 533 10.13 -1.20 -22.46
CA ASN A 533 10.38 -2.37 -23.29
C ASN A 533 11.26 -3.43 -22.58
N ILE A 534 12.39 -3.02 -22.00
CA ILE A 534 13.30 -3.94 -21.30
C ILE A 534 12.62 -4.66 -20.13
N LEU A 535 11.82 -3.93 -19.36
CA LEU A 535 11.24 -4.46 -18.13
C LEU A 535 9.95 -5.25 -18.39
N CYS A 536 9.16 -4.86 -19.38
CA CYS A 536 7.82 -5.37 -19.65
C CYS A 536 7.82 -6.54 -20.62
N HIS A 537 8.74 -6.53 -21.60
CA HIS A 537 8.85 -7.53 -22.65
C HIS A 537 10.17 -8.31 -22.53
N GLN A 538 10.62 -8.57 -21.30
CA GLN A 538 11.79 -9.39 -21.03
C GLN A 538 11.54 -10.86 -21.42
N PRO A 539 12.30 -11.44 -22.38
CA PRO A 539 12.17 -12.85 -22.74
C PRO A 539 12.45 -13.80 -21.57
N ASP A 540 11.79 -14.96 -21.54
CA ASP A 540 11.98 -15.95 -20.49
C ASP A 540 13.31 -16.71 -20.60
N ALA A 541 13.80 -16.93 -21.82
CA ALA A 541 14.96 -17.77 -22.13
C ALA A 541 16.33 -17.03 -22.18
N LEU A 542 16.49 -15.91 -21.47
CA LEU A 542 17.76 -15.16 -21.47
C LEU A 542 18.91 -15.87 -20.73
N THR A 543 20.16 -15.74 -21.18
CA THR A 543 21.33 -16.21 -20.42
C THR A 543 21.61 -15.30 -19.20
N GLU A 544 22.46 -15.73 -18.25
CA GLU A 544 22.84 -14.86 -17.12
C GLU A 544 23.49 -13.55 -17.60
N ASP A 545 24.32 -13.62 -18.64
CA ASP A 545 25.03 -12.46 -19.18
C ASP A 545 24.09 -11.49 -19.90
N GLN A 546 23.14 -12.00 -20.70
CA GLN A 546 22.10 -11.17 -21.32
C GLN A 546 21.20 -10.48 -20.28
N VAL A 547 20.89 -11.16 -19.17
CA VAL A 547 20.15 -10.56 -18.05
C VAL A 547 20.99 -9.45 -17.39
N LEU A 548 22.30 -9.65 -17.25
CA LEU A 548 23.21 -8.65 -16.69
C LEU A 548 23.33 -7.41 -17.59
N GLU A 549 23.48 -7.58 -18.89
CA GLU A 549 23.55 -6.48 -19.86
C GLU A 549 22.27 -5.63 -19.84
N ARG A 550 21.11 -6.27 -19.96
CA ARG A 550 19.81 -5.60 -19.86
C ARG A 550 19.61 -4.92 -18.51
N ARG A 551 20.15 -5.48 -17.43
CA ARG A 551 20.11 -4.84 -16.11
C ARG A 551 20.94 -3.58 -16.06
N ILE A 552 22.16 -3.60 -16.60
CA ILE A 552 23.04 -2.42 -16.66
C ILE A 552 22.34 -1.33 -17.47
N GLU A 553 21.78 -1.67 -18.63
CA GLU A 553 21.00 -0.75 -19.48
C GLU A 553 19.80 -0.18 -18.72
N ALA A 554 18.99 -1.04 -18.09
CA ALA A 554 17.83 -0.61 -17.31
C ALA A 554 18.22 0.35 -16.17
N ILE A 555 19.34 0.11 -15.48
CA ILE A 555 19.81 1.01 -14.41
C ILE A 555 20.26 2.35 -14.96
N LYS A 556 20.97 2.37 -16.09
CA LYS A 556 21.36 3.63 -16.76
C LYS A 556 20.13 4.47 -17.14
N LEU A 557 19.12 3.83 -17.74
CA LEU A 557 17.86 4.50 -18.08
C LEU A 557 17.12 4.99 -16.83
N MET A 558 17.11 4.19 -15.76
CA MET A 558 16.53 4.59 -14.47
C MET A 558 17.22 5.82 -13.86
N VAL A 559 18.55 5.90 -13.93
CA VAL A 559 19.32 7.09 -13.51
C VAL A 559 18.90 8.31 -14.33
N ALA A 560 18.91 8.21 -15.66
CA ALA A 560 18.53 9.30 -16.55
C ALA A 560 17.08 9.78 -16.36
N LEU A 561 16.17 8.90 -15.95
CA LEU A 561 14.76 9.22 -15.71
C LEU A 561 14.49 9.91 -14.36
N CYS A 562 15.45 9.95 -13.44
CA CYS A 562 15.23 10.57 -12.12
C CYS A 562 14.95 12.07 -12.22
N ASP A 563 15.56 12.75 -13.20
CA ASP A 563 15.40 14.18 -13.46
C ASP A 563 14.36 14.50 -14.55
N LYS A 564 13.72 13.47 -15.12
CA LYS A 564 12.76 13.64 -16.22
C LYS A 564 11.33 13.32 -15.79
N ARG A 565 10.39 14.12 -16.28
CA ARG A 565 8.95 13.94 -16.05
C ARG A 565 8.19 14.08 -17.36
N GLU A 566 7.26 13.16 -17.61
CA GLU A 566 6.38 13.28 -18.77
C GLU A 566 5.54 14.56 -18.62
N THR A 567 5.45 15.35 -19.68
CA THR A 567 4.59 16.53 -19.69
C THR A 567 3.13 16.08 -19.64
N VAL A 568 2.37 16.67 -18.71
CA VAL A 568 0.91 16.48 -18.69
C VAL A 568 0.36 17.30 -19.85
N LYS A 569 0.37 16.78 -21.09
CA LYS A 569 -0.51 17.33 -22.12
C LYS A 569 -1.92 17.26 -21.55
N ARG A 570 -2.53 18.44 -21.34
CA ARG A 570 -3.92 18.57 -20.92
C ARG A 570 -4.76 17.89 -22.00
N HIS A 571 -5.42 16.80 -21.63
CA HIS A 571 -6.26 15.98 -22.52
C HIS A 571 -7.28 16.80 -23.34
N ARG A 572 -7.64 18.00 -22.85
CA ARG A 572 -8.52 18.98 -23.50
C ARG A 572 -8.08 19.43 -24.91
N VAL A 573 -6.79 19.43 -25.24
CA VAL A 573 -6.34 19.88 -26.57
C VAL A 573 -6.48 18.77 -27.62
N GLN A 574 -6.35 17.50 -27.24
CA GLN A 574 -6.48 16.38 -28.17
C GLN A 574 -7.94 16.06 -28.53
N GLN A 575 -8.90 16.26 -27.61
CA GLN A 575 -10.33 16.14 -27.94
C GLN A 575 -10.76 17.18 -28.99
N ASN A 576 -10.25 18.40 -28.93
CA ASN A 576 -10.57 19.43 -29.94
C ASN A 576 -10.03 19.09 -31.33
N VAL A 577 -8.87 18.42 -31.42
CA VAL A 577 -8.30 18.01 -32.72
C VAL A 577 -9.03 16.80 -33.29
N ARG A 578 -9.48 15.85 -32.45
CA ARG A 578 -10.30 14.70 -32.89
C ARG A 578 -11.72 15.12 -33.30
N ALA A 579 -12.33 16.08 -32.61
CA ALA A 579 -13.63 16.64 -32.99
C ALA A 579 -13.58 17.46 -34.30
N GLN A 580 -12.43 18.05 -34.63
CA GLN A 580 -12.22 18.76 -35.90
C GLN A 580 -11.80 17.84 -37.07
N ALA A 581 -11.41 16.59 -36.80
CA ALA A 581 -10.92 15.65 -37.81
C ALA A 581 -11.95 14.61 -38.28
N GLN A 582 -13.18 14.63 -37.76
CA GLN A 582 -14.28 13.85 -38.33
C GLN A 582 -14.98 14.69 -39.41
N PRO A 583 -14.87 14.33 -40.71
CA PRO A 583 -15.70 14.96 -41.72
C PRO A 583 -17.15 14.58 -41.45
N HIS A 584 -17.99 15.59 -41.23
CA HIS A 584 -19.45 15.43 -41.20
C HIS A 584 -19.92 14.87 -42.54
N ILE A 585 -20.15 13.56 -42.61
CA ILE A 585 -20.95 12.97 -43.67
C ILE A 585 -22.40 13.27 -43.29
N LYS A 586 -22.99 14.29 -43.93
CA LYS A 586 -24.44 14.49 -43.94
C LYS A 586 -25.03 13.31 -44.71
N ILE A 587 -25.71 12.42 -44.01
CA ILE A 587 -26.63 11.48 -44.64
C ILE A 587 -27.98 12.21 -44.65
N GLU A 588 -28.44 12.58 -45.84
CA GLU A 588 -29.82 13.03 -46.05
C GLU A 588 -30.77 11.86 -45.78
N PRO A 589 -31.92 12.10 -45.13
CA PRO A 589 -32.90 11.05 -44.86
C PRO A 589 -33.74 10.80 -46.11
N THR A 590 -33.62 9.61 -46.70
CA THR A 590 -34.57 9.13 -47.71
C THR A 590 -35.89 8.81 -47.02
N GLU A 591 -36.95 9.47 -47.46
CA GLU A 591 -38.32 9.24 -47.02
C GLU A 591 -38.80 7.83 -47.38
N ALA A 592 -39.04 6.99 -46.38
CA ALA A 592 -40.10 5.98 -46.37
C ALA A 592 -40.20 5.34 -44.97
N GLY A 593 -41.35 5.48 -44.33
CA GLY A 593 -41.67 4.81 -43.06
C GLY A 593 -42.13 5.73 -41.94
N ARG A 594 -43.08 6.63 -42.23
CA ARG A 594 -43.97 7.18 -41.21
C ARG A 594 -44.99 6.11 -40.81
N GLU A 595 -45.46 6.22 -39.56
CA GLU A 595 -46.45 5.40 -38.83
C GLU A 595 -45.80 4.21 -38.10
N ALA A 596 -45.83 4.10 -36.76
CA ALA A 596 -46.79 4.60 -35.78
C ALA A 596 -46.10 5.00 -34.46
N SER A 597 -46.54 6.14 -33.91
CA SER A 597 -46.31 6.55 -32.52
C SER A 597 -47.62 6.40 -31.75
N ILE A 598 -47.69 5.47 -30.80
CA ILE A 598 -48.71 5.41 -29.73
C ILE A 598 -47.98 4.80 -28.51
N ASN A 599 -47.59 5.61 -27.51
CA ASN A 599 -48.26 5.70 -26.19
C ASN A 599 -48.25 4.34 -25.44
N PHE A 600 -47.69 4.15 -24.25
CA PHE A 600 -48.03 4.84 -23.01
C PHE A 600 -47.10 4.38 -21.86
N LEU A 601 -46.75 5.30 -20.97
CA LEU A 601 -46.27 5.03 -19.62
C LEU A 601 -47.38 4.39 -18.75
N SER A 602 -46.96 3.59 -17.78
CA SER A 602 -47.56 3.39 -16.44
C SER A 602 -48.25 2.05 -16.10
N SER A 603 -47.93 1.60 -14.88
CA SER A 603 -48.56 0.60 -13.98
C SER A 603 -48.07 -0.84 -14.17
N CYS A 604 -47.70 -1.62 -13.14
CA CYS A 604 -48.20 -1.72 -11.77
C CYS A 604 -47.12 -2.09 -10.73
N LYS A 605 -47.42 -1.72 -9.47
CA LYS A 605 -46.79 -2.15 -8.20
C LYS A 605 -47.18 -3.61 -7.83
N PRO A 606 -46.53 -4.20 -6.80
CA PRO A 606 -46.62 -5.62 -6.46
C PRO A 606 -47.70 -5.91 -5.42
N ASP A 607 -48.32 -7.10 -5.49
CA ASP A 607 -49.17 -7.62 -4.42
C ASP A 607 -48.68 -8.97 -3.89
N ASN A 608 -48.61 -9.05 -2.56
CA ASN A 608 -48.44 -10.24 -1.75
C ASN A 608 -49.77 -11.00 -1.62
N ALA A 609 -49.73 -12.33 -1.66
CA ALA A 609 -50.65 -13.16 -0.86
C ALA A 609 -50.07 -14.55 -0.60
N ARG A 610 -50.13 -14.96 0.67
CA ARG A 610 -49.80 -16.28 1.23
C ARG A 610 -51.00 -17.22 1.13
N THR A 611 -50.70 -18.54 1.02
CA THR A 611 -51.20 -19.73 1.78
C THR A 611 -51.30 -20.94 0.83
N ALA A 612 -51.26 -22.21 1.21
CA ALA A 612 -50.67 -23.02 2.29
C ALA A 612 -51.00 -24.50 1.94
N SER A 613 -50.28 -25.45 2.55
CA SER A 613 -50.49 -26.92 2.58
C SER A 613 -50.18 -27.70 1.28
N ALA A 614 -49.72 -28.95 1.25
CA ALA A 614 -49.00 -29.89 2.11
C ALA A 614 -49.23 -31.25 1.44
N THR A 615 -48.18 -32.06 1.17
CA THR A 615 -48.14 -33.51 1.47
C THR A 615 -46.86 -34.18 0.97
N SER A 616 -46.45 -35.15 1.77
CA SER A 616 -45.26 -36.00 1.79
C SER A 616 -45.25 -37.13 0.76
N GLY A 617 -44.05 -37.61 0.38
CA GLY A 617 -43.89 -38.97 -0.14
C GLY A 617 -42.56 -39.23 -0.86
N SER A 618 -41.55 -39.76 -0.15
CA SER A 618 -40.56 -40.71 -0.70
C SER A 618 -41.22 -42.11 -0.76
N PRO A 619 -40.68 -43.18 -1.42
CA PRO A 619 -39.28 -43.40 -1.86
C PRO A 619 -39.04 -44.21 -3.18
N SER A 620 -37.75 -44.31 -3.55
CA SER A 620 -37.06 -45.53 -4.08
C SER A 620 -37.07 -45.98 -5.56
N ARG A 621 -35.87 -46.49 -5.93
CA ARG A 621 -35.45 -47.39 -7.05
C ARG A 621 -35.19 -46.74 -8.42
N SER A 622 -33.95 -46.64 -8.93
CA SER A 622 -32.92 -47.65 -9.32
C SER A 622 -33.21 -48.39 -10.64
N VAL A 623 -32.55 -47.97 -11.74
CA VAL A 623 -32.17 -48.77 -12.93
C VAL A 623 -30.96 -48.07 -13.55
N LEU A 624 -29.71 -48.47 -13.31
CA LEU A 624 -28.93 -49.47 -14.05
C LEU A 624 -29.02 -49.38 -15.59
N LEU A 625 -28.03 -48.76 -16.21
CA LEU A 625 -27.54 -49.23 -17.51
C LEU A 625 -26.02 -49.09 -17.58
N ARG A 626 -25.39 -50.25 -17.42
CA ARG A 626 -23.99 -50.53 -17.74
C ARG A 626 -23.83 -50.47 -19.25
N THR A 627 -22.76 -49.82 -19.73
CA THR A 627 -22.04 -50.32 -20.90
C THR A 627 -20.56 -50.31 -20.58
N ALA A 628 -20.00 -51.51 -20.48
CA ALA A 628 -18.57 -51.74 -20.38
C ALA A 628 -17.98 -51.82 -21.79
N VAL A 629 -16.83 -51.20 -22.00
CA VAL A 629 -15.88 -51.61 -23.05
C VAL A 629 -14.59 -52.02 -22.36
N ARG A 630 -14.15 -53.22 -22.70
CA ARG A 630 -13.04 -53.98 -22.11
C ARG A 630 -11.68 -53.41 -22.48
N LEU A 631 -10.77 -53.70 -21.55
CA LEU A 631 -9.32 -53.60 -21.57
C LEU A 631 -8.64 -54.51 -22.62
N SER A 632 -7.52 -54.01 -23.14
CA SER A 632 -6.28 -54.74 -23.43
C SER A 632 -5.16 -53.69 -23.34
N GLY A 633 -4.12 -53.73 -22.50
CA GLY A 633 -3.44 -54.84 -21.88
C GLY A 633 -2.11 -55.09 -22.62
N THR A 634 -1.03 -54.42 -22.22
CA THR A 634 0.35 -54.95 -22.30
C THR A 634 1.32 -54.12 -21.45
N THR A 635 1.82 -54.81 -20.45
CA THR A 635 2.93 -54.53 -19.53
C THR A 635 4.26 -54.47 -20.26
N THR A 636 5.18 -53.60 -19.83
CA THR A 636 6.61 -53.94 -19.78
C THR A 636 7.27 -53.20 -18.61
N SER A 637 7.78 -54.00 -17.68
CA SER A 637 8.64 -53.64 -16.56
C SER A 637 10.07 -53.40 -17.05
N MET A 638 10.75 -52.38 -16.51
CA MET A 638 12.19 -52.48 -16.27
C MET A 638 12.58 -51.75 -14.97
N THR A 639 13.37 -52.48 -14.20
CA THR A 639 13.89 -52.23 -12.86
C THR A 639 15.23 -51.47 -12.84
N ASN A 640 15.48 -50.80 -11.70
CA ASN A 640 16.76 -50.47 -11.06
C ASN A 640 17.73 -49.47 -11.73
N THR A 641 17.97 -48.31 -11.11
CA THR A 641 19.03 -48.06 -10.09
C THR A 641 18.87 -46.69 -9.46
#